data_AF-A0A2M9KT90-F1
#
_entry.id   AF-A0A2M9KT90-F1
#
_cell.length_a   1.000
_cell.length_b   1.000
_cell.length_c   1.000
_cell.angle_alpha   90.00
_cell.angle_beta   90.00
_cell.angle_gamma   90.00
#
_symmetry.space_group_name_H-M   'P 1'
#
loop_
_entity.id
_entity.type
_entity.pdbx_description
1 polymer ?
#
loop_
_entity_poly.entity_id
_entity_poly.type
_entity_poly.pdbx_seq_one_letter_code
_entity_poly.pdbx_strand_id
1 'polypeptide(L)'
;MSITIRPYQEGDAHDIAELYNRHRDNPNPVAGGITGEELERELAERDTATFLIAVDDDRVVGTFGLFHSTGRRSARAGELIADMFFVAPAYRNGVITGRLFTEAVEWMMRCGCLVLRLTVNPANTVAFKLYRRVGCVSVGETVPGEDGNVELHNYIPLILRSVFHDLDPEALAALGQLSSFGNVAGGRDDELRSDVRVVDGIRTVAYALALGEFKLTATIDVDRGLMLDAALTTPDGATRPLKIAEPPYEVRSRQAAEPHRFGDSGLTAELDTAEGTLTVHAEGHHGPVFVSTWPSAEADRSAGWREGQARELEIHPVEHGVQVRETTGGNQVTGTLTLHRGVLEQQFTYTTRPGRIFQTVGLRQGDFTLTGPDTTAVQHLIGTGIGVRDTSEVVAAAQTAPAGSTLAWTDGATRITLPAGRPVRLIHTTLVERHLEPDADGTARLRTELRTGADHDTPRTTAEPQLATGERKLIVKANAGGITSWTEGGKKVLRSPAPRTRAFGNNPRWSAGAWVTLEHHRHSLATGLGWGVPTTREWEQKHPLGLAAPQERISWEATAPEQAAEPVRIDVHAPGADEETVLWLTPDTPADTAVVLHSAGKRHELDATAFRQVWASAAAIRLTSGHWLHLAPAGSGSGAPEIVLRTTSSGLLIGCATAGAEAAWQLSVHPAPAI
;
A
#
# COMPACT_ATOMS: atom_id res chain seq x y z
N MET A 1 17.03 -33.81 -14.36
CA MET A 1 16.07 -32.75 -13.98
C MET A 1 16.25 -31.61 -14.96
N SER A 2 15.38 -31.52 -15.97
CA SER A 2 15.42 -30.46 -16.97
C SER A 2 14.32 -29.45 -16.66
N ILE A 3 14.67 -28.39 -15.95
CA ILE A 3 13.75 -27.30 -15.69
C ILE A 3 13.60 -26.46 -16.98
N THR A 4 12.36 -26.35 -17.44
CA THR A 4 11.99 -25.56 -18.61
C THR A 4 11.30 -24.28 -18.16
N ILE A 5 11.69 -23.14 -18.74
CA ILE A 5 10.98 -21.87 -18.57
C ILE A 5 10.27 -21.57 -19.88
N ARG A 6 8.98 -21.28 -19.80
CA ARG A 6 8.14 -20.97 -20.96
C ARG A 6 7.06 -19.95 -20.60
N PRO A 7 6.48 -19.27 -21.59
CA PRO A 7 5.26 -18.50 -21.38
C PRO A 7 4.11 -19.38 -20.85
N TYR A 8 3.21 -18.74 -20.11
CA TYR A 8 1.90 -19.25 -19.72
C TYR A 8 1.10 -19.72 -20.93
N GLN A 9 0.35 -20.79 -20.74
CA GLN A 9 -0.57 -21.39 -21.69
C GLN A 9 -1.92 -21.65 -21.02
N GLU A 10 -2.98 -21.70 -21.82
CA GLU A 10 -4.31 -22.10 -21.36
C GLU A 10 -4.22 -23.47 -20.64
N GLY A 11 -4.76 -23.54 -19.43
CA GLY A 11 -4.68 -24.72 -18.56
C GLY A 11 -3.66 -24.64 -17.42
N ASP A 12 -2.63 -23.79 -17.50
CA ASP A 12 -1.62 -23.67 -16.44
C ASP A 12 -2.18 -23.06 -15.14
N ALA A 13 -3.30 -22.33 -15.22
CA ALA A 13 -3.83 -21.54 -14.11
C ALA A 13 -4.15 -22.38 -12.87
N HIS A 14 -4.62 -23.61 -13.06
CA HIS A 14 -4.92 -24.52 -11.95
C HIS A 14 -3.66 -24.87 -11.16
N ASP A 15 -2.57 -25.25 -11.84
CA ASP A 15 -1.32 -25.67 -11.20
C ASP A 15 -0.61 -24.51 -10.50
N ILE A 16 -0.71 -23.29 -11.06
CA ILE A 16 -0.18 -22.08 -10.42
C ILE A 16 -0.99 -21.75 -9.16
N ALA A 17 -2.33 -21.83 -9.22
CA ALA A 17 -3.18 -21.63 -8.05
C ALA A 17 -2.86 -22.65 -6.94
N GLU A 18 -2.66 -23.92 -7.29
CA GLU A 18 -2.19 -24.93 -6.34
C GLU A 18 -0.83 -24.61 -5.74
N LEU A 19 0.12 -24.13 -6.56
CA LEU A 19 1.44 -23.70 -6.10
C LEU A 19 1.31 -22.60 -5.03
N TYR A 20 0.53 -21.56 -5.30
CA TYR A 20 0.36 -20.44 -4.36
C TYR A 20 -0.36 -20.88 -3.08
N ASN A 21 -1.43 -21.66 -3.19
CA ASN A 21 -2.20 -22.15 -2.04
C ASN A 21 -1.37 -23.06 -1.12
N ARG A 22 -0.38 -23.79 -1.66
CA ARG A 22 0.51 -24.67 -0.90
C ARG A 22 1.56 -23.91 -0.08
N HIS A 23 1.88 -22.68 -0.45
CA HIS A 23 2.99 -21.92 0.13
C HIS A 23 2.51 -20.65 0.82
N ARG A 24 2.64 -20.61 2.15
CA ARG A 24 2.24 -19.44 2.98
C ARG A 24 3.02 -18.17 2.68
N ASP A 25 4.21 -18.30 2.09
CA ASP A 25 5.09 -17.20 1.70
C ASP A 25 4.93 -16.81 0.23
N ASN A 26 3.82 -17.20 -0.40
CA ASN A 26 3.46 -16.66 -1.72
C ASN A 26 3.30 -15.13 -1.63
N PRO A 27 3.67 -14.39 -2.70
CA PRO A 27 3.70 -12.92 -2.68
C PRO A 27 2.31 -12.29 -2.66
N ASN A 28 1.26 -13.01 -3.08
CA ASN A 28 -0.09 -12.48 -3.27
C ASN A 28 -1.14 -13.31 -2.49
N PRO A 29 -1.03 -13.39 -1.15
CA PRO A 29 -1.88 -14.30 -0.37
C PRO A 29 -3.32 -13.80 -0.32
N VAL A 30 -4.26 -14.72 -0.50
CA VAL A 30 -5.70 -14.46 -0.32
C VAL A 30 -6.25 -15.43 0.71
N ALA A 31 -6.94 -14.94 1.73
CA ALA A 31 -7.43 -15.76 2.85
C ALA A 31 -8.36 -16.88 2.38
N GLY A 32 -7.96 -18.15 2.43
CA GLY A 32 -8.73 -19.28 1.87
C GLY A 32 -8.25 -19.80 0.50
N GLY A 33 -7.22 -19.19 -0.09
CA GLY A 33 -6.61 -19.60 -1.36
C GLY A 33 -7.37 -19.18 -2.62
N ILE A 34 -6.71 -19.18 -3.77
CA ILE A 34 -7.31 -18.83 -5.07
C ILE A 34 -7.62 -20.07 -5.90
N THR A 35 -8.60 -19.97 -6.78
CA THR A 35 -8.92 -21.00 -7.78
C THR A 35 -8.20 -20.73 -9.10
N GLY A 36 -8.13 -21.74 -9.98
CA GLY A 36 -7.60 -21.56 -11.33
C GLY A 36 -8.38 -20.54 -12.17
N GLU A 37 -9.72 -20.53 -12.05
CA GLU A 37 -10.59 -19.55 -12.73
C GLU A 37 -10.35 -18.12 -12.24
N GLU A 38 -10.15 -17.94 -10.93
CA GLU A 38 -9.78 -16.64 -10.36
C GLU A 38 -8.40 -16.21 -10.86
N LEU A 39 -7.42 -17.10 -10.94
CA LEU A 39 -6.10 -16.75 -11.46
C LEU A 39 -6.15 -16.37 -12.95
N GLU A 40 -6.85 -17.15 -13.78
CA GLU A 40 -7.00 -16.86 -15.20
C GLU A 40 -7.66 -15.51 -15.42
N ARG A 41 -8.72 -15.21 -14.65
CA ARG A 41 -9.36 -13.91 -14.65
C ARG A 41 -8.41 -12.80 -14.21
N GLU A 42 -7.60 -13.02 -13.18
CA GLU A 42 -6.62 -12.02 -12.71
C GLU A 42 -5.61 -11.67 -13.80
N LEU A 43 -5.08 -12.69 -14.49
CA LEU A 43 -4.13 -12.47 -15.58
C LEU A 43 -4.76 -11.68 -16.73
N ALA A 44 -6.02 -11.96 -17.07
CA ALA A 44 -6.76 -11.19 -18.07
C ALA A 44 -7.02 -9.75 -17.62
N GLU A 45 -7.46 -9.54 -16.37
CA GLU A 45 -7.84 -8.22 -15.85
C GLU A 45 -6.65 -7.30 -15.58
N ARG A 46 -5.46 -7.85 -15.35
CA ARG A 46 -4.20 -7.09 -15.15
C ARG A 46 -3.56 -6.59 -16.44
N ASP A 47 -4.10 -6.98 -17.59
CA ASP A 47 -3.48 -6.82 -18.89
C ASP A 47 -2.03 -7.34 -18.88
N THR A 48 -1.93 -8.67 -18.82
CA THR A 48 -0.66 -9.38 -18.74
C THR A 48 0.12 -9.24 -20.04
N ALA A 49 1.25 -8.53 -19.98
CA ALA A 49 2.16 -8.40 -21.11
C ALA A 49 2.87 -9.74 -21.38
N THR A 50 3.36 -10.38 -20.32
CA THR A 50 3.87 -11.76 -20.36
C THR A 50 3.82 -12.39 -18.97
N PHE A 51 3.58 -13.69 -18.92
CA PHE A 51 3.66 -14.47 -17.69
C PHE A 51 4.51 -15.70 -17.96
N LEU A 52 5.63 -15.81 -17.25
CA LEU A 52 6.55 -16.93 -17.40
C LEU A 52 6.31 -17.93 -16.29
N ILE A 53 6.40 -19.21 -16.64
CA ILE A 53 6.38 -20.31 -15.68
C ILE A 53 7.64 -21.16 -15.79
N ALA A 54 8.10 -21.67 -14.65
CA ALA A 54 9.15 -22.68 -14.56
C ALA A 54 8.51 -24.03 -14.25
N VAL A 55 8.78 -25.02 -15.10
CA VAL A 55 8.22 -26.38 -15.02
C VAL A 55 9.34 -27.39 -14.79
N ASP A 56 9.14 -28.28 -13.83
CA ASP A 56 10.00 -29.43 -13.53
C ASP A 56 9.14 -30.71 -13.56
N ASP A 57 9.40 -31.62 -14.50
CA ASP A 57 8.63 -32.85 -14.72
C ASP A 57 7.09 -32.62 -14.67
N ASP A 58 6.60 -31.71 -15.53
CA ASP A 58 5.20 -31.24 -15.66
C ASP A 58 4.62 -30.48 -14.46
N ARG A 59 5.40 -30.27 -13.40
CA ARG A 59 4.98 -29.49 -12.24
C ARG A 59 5.42 -28.04 -12.33
N VAL A 60 4.50 -27.11 -12.14
CA VAL A 60 4.84 -25.69 -11.97
C VAL A 60 5.58 -25.48 -10.64
N VAL A 61 6.80 -24.97 -10.72
CA VAL A 61 7.70 -24.74 -9.57
C VAL A 61 8.12 -23.27 -9.41
N GLY A 62 7.78 -22.41 -10.37
CA GLY A 62 7.96 -20.98 -10.25
C GLY A 62 7.21 -20.18 -11.31
N THR A 63 7.06 -18.88 -11.05
CA THR A 63 6.30 -17.92 -11.87
C THR A 63 7.00 -16.56 -11.89
N PHE A 64 6.80 -15.79 -12.96
CA PHE A 64 7.23 -14.39 -13.08
C PHE A 64 6.27 -13.64 -14.02
N GLY A 65 5.45 -12.75 -13.48
CA GLY A 65 4.46 -11.99 -14.25
C GLY A 65 4.91 -10.56 -14.54
N LEU A 66 4.64 -10.08 -15.75
CA LEU A 66 4.79 -8.69 -16.16
C LEU A 66 3.43 -8.13 -16.59
N PHE A 67 3.01 -7.05 -15.94
CA PHE A 67 1.65 -6.51 -16.06
C PHE A 67 1.66 -5.01 -16.38
N HIS A 68 0.65 -4.56 -17.13
CA HIS A 68 0.36 -3.12 -17.26
C HIS A 68 -0.41 -2.57 -16.07
N SER A 69 -1.14 -3.41 -15.33
CA SER A 69 -1.83 -3.04 -14.09
C SER A 69 -1.77 -4.14 -13.05
N THR A 70 -1.71 -3.76 -11.77
CA THR A 70 -1.90 -4.70 -10.65
C THR A 70 -3.26 -4.52 -9.96
N GLY A 71 -4.16 -3.74 -10.56
CA GLY A 71 -5.37 -3.20 -9.89
C GLY A 71 -5.05 -2.07 -8.91
N ARG A 72 -3.96 -2.18 -8.14
CA ARG A 72 -3.46 -1.14 -7.23
C ARG A 72 -2.81 0.03 -7.96
N ARG A 73 -1.99 -0.30 -8.96
CA ARG A 73 -1.15 0.66 -9.70
C ARG A 73 -1.22 0.37 -11.19
N SER A 74 -1.08 1.43 -11.99
CA SER A 74 -0.93 1.35 -13.44
C SER A 74 0.50 1.68 -13.85
N ALA A 75 1.05 0.91 -14.78
CA ALA A 75 2.34 1.21 -15.39
C ALA A 75 2.24 2.43 -16.31
N ARG A 76 3.29 3.27 -16.38
CA ARG A 76 3.36 4.36 -17.36
C ARG A 76 3.78 3.81 -18.72
N ALA A 77 3.76 4.67 -19.73
CA ALA A 77 4.31 4.34 -21.04
C ALA A 77 5.78 3.88 -20.92
N GLY A 78 6.11 2.75 -21.54
CA GLY A 78 7.45 2.18 -21.47
C GLY A 78 7.76 1.38 -20.19
N GLU A 79 6.83 1.31 -19.25
CA GLU A 79 6.99 0.58 -17.99
C GLU A 79 6.15 -0.70 -17.95
N LEU A 80 6.61 -1.68 -17.16
CA LEU A 80 5.83 -2.85 -16.75
C LEU A 80 6.02 -3.09 -15.26
N ILE A 81 4.99 -3.60 -14.59
CA ILE A 81 5.04 -3.98 -13.18
C ILE A 81 5.28 -5.49 -13.10
N ALA A 82 6.41 -5.90 -12.51
CA ALA A 82 6.64 -7.26 -12.08
C ALA A 82 5.86 -7.54 -10.79
N ASP A 83 5.04 -8.59 -10.83
CA ASP A 83 4.33 -9.13 -9.69
C ASP A 83 4.22 -10.66 -9.88
N MET A 84 3.66 -11.37 -8.89
CA MET A 84 3.53 -12.84 -8.95
C MET A 84 4.87 -13.56 -9.19
N PHE A 85 5.98 -12.94 -8.78
CA PHE A 85 7.29 -13.61 -8.79
C PHE A 85 7.38 -14.57 -7.61
N PHE A 86 7.41 -15.86 -7.92
CA PHE A 86 7.51 -16.89 -6.90
C PHE A 86 8.34 -18.07 -7.40
N VAL A 87 9.18 -18.61 -6.52
CA VAL A 87 9.91 -19.86 -6.76
C VAL A 87 9.70 -20.73 -5.53
N ALA A 88 9.25 -21.97 -5.75
CA ALA A 88 9.03 -22.94 -4.69
C ALA A 88 10.30 -23.10 -3.83
N PRO A 89 10.19 -23.19 -2.48
CA PRO A 89 11.34 -23.18 -1.58
C PRO A 89 12.47 -24.15 -1.95
N ALA A 90 12.12 -25.35 -2.45
CA ALA A 90 13.09 -26.38 -2.86
C ALA A 90 14.00 -25.95 -4.02
N TYR A 91 13.64 -24.92 -4.79
CA TYR A 91 14.33 -24.51 -6.02
C TYR A 91 15.03 -23.14 -5.91
N ARG A 92 14.90 -22.43 -4.78
CA ARG A 92 15.39 -21.03 -4.62
C ARG A 92 16.91 -20.87 -4.71
N ASN A 93 17.66 -21.92 -4.38
CA ASN A 93 19.13 -21.93 -4.46
C ASN A 93 19.66 -22.39 -5.82
N GLY A 94 18.77 -22.58 -6.81
CA GLY A 94 19.12 -22.97 -8.17
C GLY A 94 19.22 -21.80 -9.15
N VAL A 95 19.33 -22.15 -10.43
CA VAL A 95 19.44 -21.17 -11.54
C VAL A 95 18.09 -20.56 -11.97
N ILE A 96 16.96 -21.06 -11.45
CA ILE A 96 15.61 -20.69 -11.92
C ILE A 96 15.36 -19.19 -11.78
N THR A 97 15.68 -18.62 -10.61
CA THR A 97 15.50 -17.18 -10.34
C THR A 97 16.21 -16.32 -11.38
N GLY A 98 17.48 -16.59 -11.64
CA GLY A 98 18.26 -15.84 -12.63
C GLY A 98 17.69 -15.99 -14.04
N ARG A 99 17.32 -17.22 -14.44
CA ARG A 99 16.75 -17.47 -15.76
C ARG A 99 15.39 -16.79 -15.97
N LEU A 100 14.49 -16.80 -14.97
CA LEU A 100 13.20 -16.10 -15.07
C LEU A 100 13.39 -14.60 -15.28
N PHE A 101 14.29 -13.97 -14.52
CA PHE A 101 14.65 -12.56 -14.72
C PHE A 101 15.24 -12.32 -16.12
N THR A 102 16.11 -13.21 -16.59
CA THR A 102 16.74 -13.04 -17.91
C THR A 102 15.73 -13.07 -19.04
N GLU A 103 14.87 -14.10 -19.06
CA GLU A 103 13.80 -14.24 -20.05
C GLU A 103 12.84 -13.05 -20.03
N ALA A 104 12.51 -12.53 -18.85
CA ALA A 104 11.65 -11.36 -18.69
C ALA A 104 12.29 -10.09 -19.28
N VAL A 105 13.56 -9.83 -18.97
CA VAL A 105 14.28 -8.64 -19.49
C VAL A 105 14.47 -8.72 -21.00
N GLU A 106 14.83 -9.88 -21.55
CA GLU A 106 14.94 -10.07 -22.99
C GLU A 106 13.60 -9.82 -23.69
N TRP A 107 12.50 -10.28 -23.10
CA TRP A 107 11.16 -9.99 -23.58
C TRP A 107 10.85 -8.48 -23.56
N MET A 108 11.14 -7.81 -22.43
CA MET A 108 10.97 -6.35 -22.26
C MET A 108 11.73 -5.53 -23.31
N MET A 109 12.99 -5.89 -23.57
CA MET A 109 13.79 -5.23 -24.60
C MET A 109 13.20 -5.38 -26.01
N ARG A 110 12.55 -6.52 -26.30
CA ARG A 110 11.89 -6.77 -27.59
C ARG A 110 10.58 -6.00 -27.75
N CYS A 111 9.78 -5.89 -26.69
CA CYS A 111 8.50 -5.19 -26.75
C CYS A 111 8.63 -3.66 -26.63
N GLY A 112 9.80 -3.16 -26.21
CA GLY A 112 10.05 -1.72 -26.04
C GLY A 112 9.56 -1.14 -24.71
N CYS A 113 9.15 -1.98 -23.76
CA CYS A 113 8.92 -1.59 -22.37
C CYS A 113 10.23 -1.72 -21.60
N LEU A 114 10.91 -0.61 -21.32
CA LEU A 114 12.32 -0.61 -20.92
C LEU A 114 12.56 -0.30 -19.44
N VAL A 115 11.50 -0.14 -18.65
CA VAL A 115 11.59 0.08 -17.21
C VAL A 115 10.74 -0.95 -16.48
N LEU A 116 11.36 -1.71 -15.58
CA LEU A 116 10.68 -2.69 -14.75
C LEU A 116 10.40 -2.09 -13.38
N ARG A 117 9.14 -2.03 -12.98
CA ARG A 117 8.68 -1.65 -11.65
C ARG A 117 8.35 -2.91 -10.86
N LEU A 118 8.60 -2.92 -9.56
CA LEU A 118 8.16 -4.01 -8.69
C LEU A 118 7.91 -3.49 -7.28
N THR A 119 7.08 -4.18 -6.53
CA THR A 119 6.87 -3.92 -5.10
C THR A 119 7.50 -5.04 -4.27
N VAL A 120 8.03 -4.67 -3.11
CA VAL A 120 8.63 -5.65 -2.19
C VAL A 120 8.42 -5.21 -0.75
N ASN A 121 8.07 -6.17 0.09
CA ASN A 121 8.07 -5.96 1.53
C ASN A 121 9.53 -5.90 2.02
N PRO A 122 9.99 -4.76 2.56
CA PRO A 122 11.38 -4.62 2.99
C PRO A 122 11.73 -5.52 4.19
N ALA A 123 10.73 -6.01 4.95
CA ALA A 123 10.94 -7.03 5.97
C ALA A 123 11.27 -8.41 5.38
N ASN A 124 10.91 -8.68 4.12
CA ASN A 124 11.41 -9.83 3.36
C ASN A 124 12.81 -9.53 2.83
N THR A 125 13.78 -9.54 3.75
CA THR A 125 15.17 -9.17 3.45
C THR A 125 15.79 -10.03 2.34
N VAL A 126 15.34 -11.27 2.14
CA VAL A 126 15.84 -12.13 1.07
C VAL A 126 15.44 -11.58 -0.31
N ALA A 127 14.14 -11.30 -0.51
CA ALA A 127 13.65 -10.73 -1.76
C ALA A 127 14.18 -9.31 -1.99
N PHE A 128 14.16 -8.47 -0.96
CA PHE A 128 14.67 -7.10 -1.06
C PHE A 128 16.13 -7.07 -1.54
N LYS A 129 17.03 -7.83 -0.89
CA LYS A 129 18.44 -7.92 -1.28
C LYS A 129 18.64 -8.49 -2.68
N LEU A 130 17.83 -9.47 -3.07
CA LEU A 130 17.86 -10.01 -4.43
C LEU A 130 17.57 -8.91 -5.45
N TYR A 131 16.48 -8.16 -5.27
CA TYR A 131 16.10 -7.08 -6.19
C TYR A 131 17.16 -5.98 -6.26
N ARG A 132 17.74 -5.57 -5.11
CA ARG A 132 18.87 -4.63 -5.07
C ARG A 132 20.07 -5.14 -5.87
N ARG A 133 20.42 -6.42 -5.73
CA ARG A 133 21.55 -7.06 -6.42
C ARG A 133 21.37 -7.13 -7.94
N VAL A 134 20.15 -7.36 -8.43
CA VAL A 134 19.85 -7.38 -9.88
C VAL A 134 19.64 -5.97 -10.45
N GLY A 135 19.96 -4.92 -9.69
CA GLY A 135 20.00 -3.53 -10.16
C GLY A 135 18.74 -2.72 -9.93
N CYS A 136 17.81 -3.17 -9.08
CA CYS A 136 16.65 -2.38 -8.74
C CYS A 136 17.00 -1.25 -7.76
N VAL A 137 16.44 -0.06 -8.01
CA VAL A 137 16.68 1.18 -7.29
C VAL A 137 15.40 1.72 -6.64
N SER A 138 15.53 2.36 -5.50
CA SER A 138 14.43 3.04 -4.82
C SER A 138 14.34 4.48 -5.34
N VAL A 139 13.27 4.75 -6.08
CA VAL A 139 13.03 6.05 -6.74
C VAL A 139 12.00 6.88 -5.98
N GLY A 140 10.93 6.24 -5.52
CA GLY A 140 9.83 6.86 -4.78
C GLY A 140 9.99 6.71 -3.27
N GLU A 141 8.88 6.42 -2.60
CA GLU A 141 8.84 6.25 -1.16
C GLU A 141 9.74 5.11 -0.68
N THR A 142 10.53 5.41 0.35
CA THR A 142 11.54 4.50 0.92
C THR A 142 11.00 3.74 2.14
N VAL A 143 9.79 4.10 2.60
CA VAL A 143 9.10 3.52 3.72
C VAL A 143 7.90 2.72 3.21
N PRO A 144 7.65 1.51 3.72
CA PRO A 144 6.51 0.72 3.29
C PRO A 144 5.20 1.40 3.67
N GLY A 145 4.32 1.55 2.66
CA GLY A 145 2.96 2.05 2.86
C GLY A 145 2.05 1.02 3.55
N GLU A 146 0.74 1.25 3.52
CA GLU A 146 -0.27 0.43 4.19
C GLU A 146 -0.23 -1.04 3.76
N ASP A 147 0.08 -1.35 2.50
CA ASP A 147 0.23 -2.74 2.03
C ASP A 147 1.51 -3.42 2.54
N GLY A 148 2.44 -2.64 3.07
CA GLY A 148 3.71 -3.13 3.59
C GLY A 148 4.83 -3.19 2.56
N ASN A 149 4.64 -2.65 1.36
CA ASN A 149 5.62 -2.72 0.30
C ASN A 149 6.26 -1.36 0.02
N VAL A 150 7.51 -1.39 -0.43
CA VAL A 150 8.18 -0.29 -1.12
C VAL A 150 8.26 -0.60 -2.60
N GLU A 151 8.36 0.44 -3.42
CA GLU A 151 8.49 0.29 -4.86
C GLU A 151 9.96 0.42 -5.30
N LEU A 152 10.39 -0.50 -6.15
CA LEU A 152 11.71 -0.49 -6.77
C LEU A 152 11.58 -0.45 -8.30
N HIS A 153 12.56 0.17 -8.94
CA HIS A 153 12.61 0.34 -10.39
C HIS A 153 13.90 -0.27 -10.93
N ASN A 154 13.87 -0.88 -12.11
CA ASN A 154 15.06 -1.37 -12.80
C ASN A 154 15.12 -0.76 -14.19
N TYR A 155 16.17 0.05 -14.41
CA TYR A 155 16.42 0.77 -15.66
C TYR A 155 17.46 0.08 -16.55
N ILE A 156 17.94 -1.12 -16.19
CA ILE A 156 18.89 -1.87 -17.01
C ILE A 156 18.36 -2.15 -18.42
N PRO A 157 17.08 -2.54 -18.63
CA PRO A 157 16.58 -2.75 -19.99
C PRO A 157 16.67 -1.48 -20.85
N LEU A 158 16.36 -0.31 -20.27
CA LEU A 158 16.55 1.01 -20.92
C LEU A 158 18.01 1.27 -21.27
N ILE A 159 18.92 1.12 -20.30
CA ILE A 159 20.36 1.34 -20.50
C ILE A 159 20.87 0.49 -21.66
N LEU A 160 20.61 -0.82 -21.62
CA LEU A 160 21.12 -1.76 -22.63
C LEU A 160 20.52 -1.48 -24.00
N ARG A 161 19.21 -1.25 -24.07
CA ARG A 161 18.53 -0.97 -25.35
C ARG A 161 19.01 0.32 -25.99
N SER A 162 19.27 1.37 -25.19
CA SER A 162 19.67 2.68 -25.67
C SER A 162 21.11 2.74 -26.18
N VAL A 163 22.02 1.90 -25.69
CA VAL A 163 23.43 1.89 -26.13
C VAL A 163 23.78 0.75 -27.09
N PHE A 164 22.89 -0.24 -27.28
CA PHE A 164 23.17 -1.48 -27.99
C PHE A 164 23.86 -1.29 -29.35
N HIS A 165 23.42 -0.29 -30.13
CA HIS A 165 23.95 -0.02 -31.48
C HIS A 165 25.31 0.69 -31.50
N ASP A 166 25.79 1.21 -30.37
CA ASP A 166 27.08 1.92 -30.26
C ASP A 166 28.16 1.07 -29.57
N LEU A 167 27.84 -0.17 -29.18
CA LEU A 167 28.79 -1.14 -28.63
C LEU A 167 29.59 -1.82 -29.75
N ASP A 168 30.88 -2.04 -29.50
CA ASP A 168 31.75 -2.80 -30.40
C ASP A 168 31.49 -4.31 -30.29
N PRO A 169 31.96 -5.13 -31.25
CA PRO A 169 31.70 -6.58 -31.26
C PRO A 169 32.18 -7.31 -30.00
N GLU A 170 33.26 -6.86 -29.37
CA GLU A 170 33.80 -7.46 -28.15
C GLU A 170 32.91 -7.17 -26.93
N ALA A 171 32.48 -5.92 -26.76
CA ALA A 171 31.53 -5.56 -25.71
C ALA A 171 30.16 -6.23 -25.92
N LEU A 172 29.70 -6.38 -27.17
CA LEU A 172 28.48 -7.12 -27.50
C LEU A 172 28.61 -8.62 -27.17
N ALA A 173 29.76 -9.23 -27.46
CA ALA A 173 30.03 -10.60 -27.07
C ALA A 173 30.05 -10.77 -25.54
N ALA A 174 30.66 -9.83 -24.82
CA ALA A 174 30.68 -9.82 -23.36
C ALA A 174 29.28 -9.66 -22.76
N LEU A 175 28.43 -8.80 -23.36
CA LEU A 175 27.02 -8.66 -22.99
C LEU A 175 26.25 -9.97 -23.20
N GLY A 176 26.46 -10.67 -24.32
CA GLY A 176 25.81 -11.94 -24.62
C GLY A 176 26.25 -13.12 -23.72
N GLN A 177 27.35 -12.99 -22.99
CA GLN A 177 27.83 -13.99 -22.03
C GLN A 177 27.28 -13.76 -20.60
N LEU A 178 26.50 -12.70 -20.38
CA LEU A 178 25.86 -12.44 -19.10
C LEU A 178 24.79 -13.49 -18.82
N SER A 179 25.13 -14.47 -17.98
CA SER A 179 24.20 -15.51 -17.52
C SER A 179 23.19 -15.02 -16.46
N SER A 180 23.38 -13.80 -15.94
CA SER A 180 22.52 -13.16 -14.95
C SER A 180 22.75 -11.65 -14.95
N PHE A 181 21.68 -10.86 -14.78
CA PHE A 181 21.72 -9.41 -14.61
C PHE A 181 22.35 -8.95 -13.27
N GLY A 182 22.97 -9.85 -12.50
CA GLY A 182 23.64 -9.59 -11.22
C GLY A 182 24.98 -8.86 -11.29
N ASN A 183 25.32 -8.22 -12.41
CA ASN A 183 26.63 -7.60 -12.64
C ASN A 183 26.62 -6.08 -12.42
N VAL A 184 25.96 -5.57 -11.37
CA VAL A 184 26.16 -4.17 -10.96
C VAL A 184 27.52 -4.07 -10.26
N ALA A 185 28.48 -3.40 -10.90
CA ALA A 185 29.90 -3.39 -10.52
C ALA A 185 30.18 -2.70 -9.17
N GLY A 186 29.23 -1.91 -8.67
CA GLY A 186 29.16 -1.42 -7.31
C GLY A 186 27.79 -1.80 -6.75
N GLY A 187 27.73 -2.92 -6.02
CA GLY A 187 26.48 -3.40 -5.43
C GLY A 187 25.78 -2.29 -4.69
N ARG A 188 24.48 -2.15 -4.93
CA ARG A 188 23.62 -1.29 -4.12
C ARG A 188 23.62 -1.83 -2.68
N ASP A 189 23.65 -0.94 -1.70
CA ASP A 189 23.50 -1.37 -0.31
C ASP A 189 22.09 -1.93 -0.04
N ASP A 190 21.99 -2.64 1.08
CA ASP A 190 20.75 -3.21 1.58
C ASP A 190 19.94 -2.19 2.41
N GLU A 191 20.21 -0.88 2.28
CA GLU A 191 19.55 0.16 3.04
C GLU A 191 18.26 0.64 2.37
N LEU A 192 17.25 0.95 3.20
CA LEU A 192 15.99 1.56 2.78
C LEU A 192 16.19 3.07 2.68
N ARG A 193 16.81 3.50 1.58
CA ARG A 193 17.04 4.90 1.26
C ARG A 193 16.87 5.13 -0.22
N SER A 194 16.58 6.39 -0.58
CA SER A 194 16.44 6.74 -1.99
C SER A 194 17.79 6.64 -2.68
N ASP A 195 17.81 6.06 -3.87
CA ASP A 195 18.97 6.08 -4.76
C ASP A 195 19.03 7.35 -5.62
N VAL A 196 17.99 8.20 -5.53
CA VAL A 196 17.83 9.40 -6.35
C VAL A 196 18.73 10.51 -5.85
N ARG A 197 19.35 11.23 -6.78
CA ARG A 197 20.07 12.48 -6.55
C ARG A 197 19.46 13.57 -7.43
N VAL A 198 19.32 14.77 -6.89
CA VAL A 198 18.90 15.92 -7.68
C VAL A 198 20.16 16.57 -8.29
N VAL A 199 20.24 16.57 -9.61
CA VAL A 199 21.34 17.20 -10.38
C VAL A 199 20.69 18.18 -11.35
N ASP A 200 21.03 19.46 -11.23
CA ASP A 200 20.46 20.55 -12.05
C ASP A 200 18.91 20.57 -12.08
N GLY A 201 18.29 20.24 -10.94
CA GLY A 201 16.83 20.18 -10.81
C GLY A 201 16.18 18.90 -11.34
N ILE A 202 16.96 17.96 -11.88
CA ILE A 202 16.49 16.67 -12.41
C ILE A 202 16.74 15.58 -11.37
N ARG A 203 15.73 14.75 -11.10
CA ARG A 203 15.88 13.56 -10.28
C ARG A 203 16.58 12.47 -11.09
N THR A 204 17.79 12.11 -10.67
CA THR A 204 18.64 11.17 -11.41
C THR A 204 19.09 9.98 -10.59
N VAL A 205 19.34 8.86 -11.28
CA VAL A 205 19.99 7.67 -10.72
C VAL A 205 21.14 7.27 -11.62
N ALA A 206 22.31 7.04 -11.03
CA ALA A 206 23.51 6.57 -11.74
C ALA A 206 23.67 5.06 -11.63
N TYR A 207 24.01 4.39 -12.73
CA TYR A 207 24.29 2.96 -12.83
C TYR A 207 25.75 2.70 -13.21
N ALA A 208 26.29 1.56 -12.74
CA ALA A 208 27.57 1.01 -13.18
C ALA A 208 27.41 -0.51 -13.37
N LEU A 209 27.46 -0.97 -14.61
CA LEU A 209 27.27 -2.37 -15.02
C LEU A 209 28.62 -2.95 -15.47
N ALA A 210 28.94 -4.16 -15.02
CA ALA A 210 30.07 -4.95 -15.50
C ALA A 210 29.61 -5.85 -16.66
N LEU A 211 30.25 -5.71 -17.81
CA LEU A 211 30.02 -6.51 -19.01
C LEU A 211 31.30 -7.32 -19.29
N GLY A 212 31.49 -8.41 -18.55
CA GLY A 212 32.79 -9.11 -18.53
C GLY A 212 33.89 -8.20 -17.95
N GLU A 213 34.93 -7.94 -18.74
CA GLU A 213 36.02 -7.01 -18.36
C GLU A 213 35.71 -5.53 -18.69
N PHE A 214 34.59 -5.26 -19.38
CA PHE A 214 34.13 -3.90 -19.66
C PHE A 214 33.27 -3.37 -18.52
N LYS A 215 33.22 -2.04 -18.40
CA LYS A 215 32.32 -1.34 -17.46
C LYS A 215 31.50 -0.28 -18.19
N LEU A 216 30.17 -0.37 -18.06
CA LEU A 216 29.21 0.60 -18.59
C LEU A 216 28.68 1.47 -17.45
N THR A 217 28.82 2.78 -17.55
CA THR A 217 28.18 3.74 -16.64
C THR A 217 27.07 4.51 -17.35
N ALA A 218 25.98 4.81 -16.65
CA ALA A 218 24.86 5.57 -17.21
C ALA A 218 24.15 6.40 -16.14
N THR A 219 23.56 7.53 -16.53
CA THR A 219 22.72 8.38 -15.67
C THR A 219 21.31 8.45 -16.24
N ILE A 220 20.30 8.21 -15.39
CA ILE A 220 18.88 8.13 -15.78
C ILE A 220 18.11 9.29 -15.17
N ASP A 221 17.31 9.99 -15.95
CA ASP A 221 16.19 10.83 -15.49
C ASP A 221 15.01 9.93 -15.14
N VAL A 222 14.70 9.84 -13.84
CA VAL A 222 13.69 8.90 -13.33
C VAL A 222 12.26 9.40 -13.52
N ASP A 223 12.05 10.71 -13.70
CA ASP A 223 10.71 11.26 -13.88
C ASP A 223 10.27 11.12 -15.35
N ARG A 224 11.22 11.26 -16.29
CA ARG A 224 10.98 11.11 -17.74
C ARG A 224 11.27 9.71 -18.26
N GLY A 225 11.95 8.86 -17.49
CA GLY A 225 12.35 7.52 -17.91
C GLY A 225 13.33 7.53 -19.09
N LEU A 226 14.28 8.48 -19.08
CA LEU A 226 15.25 8.70 -20.16
C LEU A 226 16.69 8.54 -19.67
N MET A 227 17.59 8.11 -20.55
CA MET A 227 19.03 8.09 -20.26
C MET A 227 19.67 9.43 -20.68
N LEU A 228 20.31 10.10 -19.73
CA LEU A 228 20.93 11.42 -19.91
C LEU A 228 22.36 11.31 -20.45
N ASP A 229 23.14 10.37 -19.91
CA ASP A 229 24.51 10.10 -20.32
C ASP A 229 24.83 8.60 -20.21
N ALA A 230 25.83 8.16 -20.98
CA ALA A 230 26.43 6.83 -20.86
C ALA A 230 27.88 6.82 -21.35
N ALA A 231 28.71 5.97 -20.74
CA ALA A 231 30.11 5.77 -21.11
C ALA A 231 30.54 4.31 -20.93
N LEU A 232 31.43 3.84 -21.81
CA LEU A 232 32.04 2.51 -21.75
C LEU A 232 33.52 2.64 -21.38
N THR A 233 33.93 1.92 -20.34
CA THR A 233 35.32 1.70 -19.99
C THR A 233 35.75 0.32 -20.48
N THR A 234 36.80 0.28 -21.30
CA THR A 234 37.40 -0.94 -21.87
C THR A 234 38.35 -1.61 -20.87
N PRO A 235 38.76 -2.88 -21.10
CA PRO A 235 39.63 -3.62 -20.17
C PRO A 235 41.00 -2.96 -19.91
N ASP A 236 41.49 -2.16 -20.86
CA ASP A 236 42.72 -1.36 -20.74
C ASP A 236 42.55 -0.07 -19.90
N GLY A 237 41.33 0.20 -19.42
CA GLY A 237 40.98 1.36 -18.61
C GLY A 237 40.61 2.61 -19.41
N ALA A 238 40.67 2.59 -20.75
CA ALA A 238 40.21 3.72 -21.56
C ALA A 238 38.68 3.88 -21.44
N THR A 239 38.20 5.12 -21.31
CA THR A 239 36.77 5.42 -21.20
C THR A 239 36.32 6.30 -22.35
N ARG A 240 35.22 5.94 -23.01
CA ARG A 240 34.61 6.74 -24.08
C ARG A 240 33.11 6.97 -23.83
N PRO A 241 32.57 8.15 -24.20
CA PRO A 241 31.12 8.35 -24.20
C PRO A 241 30.45 7.46 -25.26
N LEU A 242 29.20 7.08 -24.99
CA LEU A 242 28.36 6.30 -25.90
C LEU A 242 27.29 7.17 -26.55
N LYS A 243 26.91 6.85 -27.77
CA LYS A 243 25.72 7.43 -28.40
C LYS A 243 24.46 6.80 -27.81
N ILE A 244 23.51 7.64 -27.44
CA ILE A 244 22.27 7.26 -26.79
C ILE A 244 21.14 7.28 -27.82
N ALA A 245 20.49 6.14 -28.01
CA ALA A 245 19.24 6.08 -28.76
C ALA A 245 18.06 6.51 -27.88
N GLU A 246 17.18 7.33 -28.45
CA GLU A 246 15.91 7.71 -27.83
C GLU A 246 15.02 6.47 -27.61
N PRO A 247 14.33 6.38 -26.45
CA PRO A 247 13.39 5.29 -26.23
C PRO A 247 12.15 5.41 -27.12
N PRO A 248 11.45 4.29 -27.42
CA PRO A 248 10.31 4.27 -28.33
C PRO A 248 9.00 4.76 -27.68
N TYR A 249 9.07 5.43 -26.52
CA TYR A 249 7.92 5.86 -25.73
C TYR A 249 8.16 7.25 -25.12
N GLU A 250 7.07 7.91 -24.73
CA GLU A 250 7.10 9.19 -24.02
C GLU A 250 6.36 9.05 -22.69
N VAL A 251 7.05 9.37 -21.58
CA VAL A 251 6.46 9.40 -20.24
C VAL A 251 5.81 10.77 -20.03
N ARG A 252 4.50 10.78 -19.82
CA ARG A 252 3.76 12.00 -19.49
C ARG A 252 4.12 12.46 -18.08
N SER A 253 4.53 13.72 -17.96
CA SER A 253 4.74 14.34 -16.66
C SER A 253 3.40 14.73 -16.04
N ARG A 254 3.29 14.52 -14.72
CA ARG A 254 2.17 15.04 -13.95
C ARG A 254 2.33 16.55 -13.82
N GLN A 255 1.46 17.32 -14.46
CA GLN A 255 1.42 18.76 -14.25
C GLN A 255 0.61 19.05 -12.99
N ALA A 256 1.19 19.81 -12.07
CA ALA A 256 0.47 20.30 -10.91
C ALA A 256 -0.58 21.31 -11.38
N ALA A 257 -1.84 20.94 -11.24
CA ALA A 257 -2.98 21.82 -11.49
C ALA A 257 -3.94 21.71 -10.32
N GLU A 258 -4.56 22.84 -9.97
CA GLU A 258 -5.57 22.89 -8.90
C GLU A 258 -6.74 21.96 -9.25
N PRO A 259 -7.24 21.17 -8.28
CA PRO A 259 -8.37 20.28 -8.52
C PRO A 259 -9.63 21.08 -8.83
N HIS A 260 -10.48 20.54 -9.70
CA HIS A 260 -11.82 21.11 -9.91
C HIS A 260 -12.73 20.74 -8.75
N ARG A 261 -13.34 21.76 -8.11
CA ARG A 261 -14.18 21.59 -6.92
C ARG A 261 -15.65 21.87 -7.23
N PHE A 262 -16.55 21.02 -6.75
CA PHE A 262 -18.00 21.19 -6.87
C PHE A 262 -18.73 20.47 -5.72
N GLY A 263 -19.95 20.87 -5.40
CA GLY A 263 -20.74 20.24 -4.34
C GLY A 263 -21.65 21.22 -3.62
N ASP A 264 -22.43 20.71 -2.69
CA ASP A 264 -23.33 21.48 -1.84
C ASP A 264 -23.58 20.74 -0.51
N SER A 265 -24.40 21.34 0.36
CA SER A 265 -24.94 20.67 1.56
C SER A 265 -23.87 20.09 2.50
N GLY A 266 -22.73 20.77 2.66
CA GLY A 266 -21.63 20.30 3.51
C GLY A 266 -20.78 19.19 2.88
N LEU A 267 -20.94 18.91 1.58
CA LEU A 267 -20.11 17.98 0.81
C LEU A 267 -19.34 18.74 -0.28
N THR A 268 -18.07 18.40 -0.45
CA THR A 268 -17.22 18.93 -1.52
C THR A 268 -16.59 17.79 -2.29
N ALA A 269 -16.84 17.71 -3.59
CA ALA A 269 -16.11 16.86 -4.50
C ALA A 269 -14.92 17.61 -5.11
N GLU A 270 -13.77 16.93 -5.22
CA GLU A 270 -12.55 17.42 -5.83
C GLU A 270 -12.09 16.42 -6.89
N LEU A 271 -11.97 16.87 -8.14
CA LEU A 271 -11.46 16.09 -9.25
C LEU A 271 -9.99 16.43 -9.51
N ASP A 272 -9.09 15.45 -9.38
CA ASP A 272 -7.71 15.54 -9.81
C ASP A 272 -7.66 15.65 -11.34
N THR A 273 -7.10 16.74 -11.85
CA THR A 273 -7.04 17.05 -13.28
C THR A 273 -5.98 16.26 -14.03
N ALA A 274 -5.01 15.67 -13.33
CA ALA A 274 -3.96 14.87 -13.93
C ALA A 274 -4.36 13.40 -14.10
N GLU A 275 -5.10 12.83 -13.14
CA GLU A 275 -5.44 11.39 -13.15
C GLU A 275 -6.96 11.11 -13.28
N GLY A 276 -7.80 12.12 -13.06
CA GLY A 276 -9.27 11.99 -13.09
C GLY A 276 -9.86 11.37 -11.83
N THR A 277 -9.05 11.19 -10.77
CA THR A 277 -9.53 10.67 -9.49
C THR A 277 -10.45 11.69 -8.83
N LEU A 278 -11.67 11.25 -8.53
CA LEU A 278 -12.66 12.04 -7.80
C LEU A 278 -12.60 11.70 -6.31
N THR A 279 -12.46 12.71 -5.47
CA THR A 279 -12.58 12.56 -4.01
C THR A 279 -13.78 13.36 -3.51
N VAL A 280 -14.50 12.87 -2.51
CA VAL A 280 -15.60 13.59 -1.86
C VAL A 280 -15.28 13.72 -0.38
N HIS A 281 -15.37 14.95 0.12
CA HIS A 281 -15.13 15.34 1.50
C HIS A 281 -16.45 15.78 2.14
N ALA A 282 -16.57 15.53 3.44
CA ALA A 282 -17.68 15.97 4.25
C ALA A 282 -17.19 16.97 5.31
N GLU A 283 -17.97 18.03 5.54
CA GLU A 283 -17.70 18.99 6.61
C GLU A 283 -17.61 18.27 7.96
N GLY A 284 -16.53 18.51 8.70
CA GLY A 284 -16.28 17.88 10.00
C GLY A 284 -15.75 16.44 9.93
N HIS A 285 -15.65 15.82 8.75
CA HIS A 285 -14.99 14.52 8.58
C HIS A 285 -13.50 14.71 8.28
N HIS A 286 -12.64 13.92 8.92
CA HIS A 286 -11.21 13.95 8.65
C HIS A 286 -10.90 13.14 7.39
N GLY A 287 -10.44 13.82 6.33
CA GLY A 287 -10.14 13.24 5.02
C GLY A 287 -11.39 12.89 4.16
N PRO A 288 -11.18 12.32 2.96
CA PRO A 288 -12.28 11.99 2.05
C PRO A 288 -13.18 10.91 2.63
N VAL A 289 -14.49 11.06 2.45
CA VAL A 289 -15.51 10.05 2.75
C VAL A 289 -15.70 9.08 1.59
N PHE A 290 -15.35 9.48 0.37
CA PHE A 290 -15.47 8.64 -0.82
C PHE A 290 -14.39 9.00 -1.86
N VAL A 291 -13.90 7.99 -2.56
CA VAL A 291 -12.95 8.15 -3.67
C VAL A 291 -13.41 7.28 -4.83
N SER A 292 -13.33 7.77 -6.07
CA SER A 292 -13.62 7.02 -7.29
C SER A 292 -12.51 7.27 -8.32
N THR A 293 -11.93 6.20 -8.86
CA THR A 293 -10.95 6.31 -9.95
C THR A 293 -11.62 6.63 -11.27
N TRP A 294 -10.86 7.21 -12.19
CA TRP A 294 -11.29 7.38 -13.58
C TRP A 294 -11.17 6.05 -14.34
N PRO A 295 -12.18 5.66 -15.16
CA PRO A 295 -12.19 4.36 -15.82
C PRO A 295 -11.11 4.18 -16.89
N SER A 296 -10.52 5.23 -17.47
CA SER A 296 -9.62 5.17 -18.64
C SER A 296 -10.33 4.84 -19.97
N ALA A 297 -10.04 5.60 -21.02
CA ALA A 297 -10.42 5.27 -22.40
C ALA A 297 -9.67 4.06 -22.98
N GLU A 298 -8.54 3.68 -22.37
CA GLU A 298 -7.78 2.46 -22.65
C GLU A 298 -8.02 1.45 -21.52
N ALA A 299 -8.72 0.36 -21.80
CA ALA A 299 -9.17 -0.60 -20.78
C ALA A 299 -8.00 -1.29 -20.06
N ASP A 300 -6.96 -1.61 -20.82
CA ASP A 300 -5.65 -2.12 -20.38
C ASP A 300 -4.91 -1.16 -19.44
N ARG A 301 -5.24 0.14 -19.51
CA ARG A 301 -4.65 1.19 -18.65
C ARG A 301 -5.63 1.75 -17.63
N SER A 302 -6.56 0.92 -17.15
CA SER A 302 -7.43 1.25 -16.01
C SER A 302 -6.62 1.89 -14.88
N ALA A 303 -7.11 2.98 -14.28
CA ALA A 303 -6.43 3.63 -13.16
C ALA A 303 -6.45 2.72 -11.93
N GLY A 304 -5.28 2.51 -11.33
CA GLY A 304 -5.18 1.78 -10.08
C GLY A 304 -5.74 2.59 -8.90
N TRP A 305 -6.26 1.93 -7.87
CA TRP A 305 -6.84 2.64 -6.72
C TRP A 305 -5.81 3.34 -5.82
N ARG A 306 -4.52 3.03 -5.97
CA ARG A 306 -3.43 3.74 -5.28
C ARG A 306 -2.72 4.74 -6.17
N GLU A 307 -2.54 4.39 -7.44
CA GLU A 307 -1.82 5.20 -8.42
C GLU A 307 -2.40 4.98 -9.81
N GLY A 308 -2.82 6.07 -10.45
CA GLY A 308 -3.16 6.12 -11.86
C GLY A 308 -2.01 6.62 -12.71
N GLN A 309 -2.13 6.46 -14.04
CA GLN A 309 -1.28 7.16 -14.99
C GLN A 309 -1.81 8.59 -15.21
N ALA A 310 -0.91 9.57 -15.38
CA ALA A 310 -1.29 10.91 -15.82
C ALA A 310 -1.93 10.89 -17.22
N ARG A 311 -2.97 11.70 -17.41
CA ARG A 311 -3.85 11.74 -18.59
C ARG A 311 -4.07 13.17 -19.05
N GLU A 312 -4.46 13.28 -20.31
CA GLU A 312 -4.97 14.53 -20.85
C GLU A 312 -6.49 14.48 -20.76
N LEU A 313 -7.04 15.34 -19.89
CA LEU A 313 -8.46 15.40 -19.60
C LEU A 313 -9.00 16.77 -20.02
N GLU A 314 -10.00 16.76 -20.91
CA GLU A 314 -10.80 17.94 -21.20
C GLU A 314 -11.88 18.05 -20.12
N ILE A 315 -11.86 19.14 -19.35
CA ILE A 315 -12.77 19.34 -18.22
C ILE A 315 -13.62 20.60 -18.46
N HIS A 316 -14.93 20.44 -18.38
CA HIS A 316 -15.90 21.51 -18.55
C HIS A 316 -16.86 21.55 -17.36
N PRO A 317 -17.03 22.69 -16.68
CA PRO A 317 -18.04 22.83 -15.64
C PRO A 317 -19.45 22.57 -16.18
N VAL A 318 -20.27 21.87 -15.39
CA VAL A 318 -21.71 21.72 -15.63
C VAL A 318 -22.47 22.07 -14.35
N GLU A 319 -23.81 22.10 -14.42
CA GLU A 319 -24.62 22.32 -13.22
C GLU A 319 -24.33 21.23 -12.18
N HIS A 320 -23.98 21.65 -10.96
CA HIS A 320 -23.61 20.77 -9.84
C HIS A 320 -22.44 19.80 -10.09
N GLY A 321 -21.57 20.07 -11.07
CA GLY A 321 -20.55 19.10 -11.43
C GLY A 321 -19.59 19.50 -12.54
N VAL A 322 -19.00 18.47 -13.15
CA VAL A 322 -18.09 18.58 -14.28
C VAL A 322 -18.39 17.51 -15.33
N GLN A 323 -18.19 17.87 -16.59
CA GLN A 323 -18.03 16.92 -17.68
C GLN A 323 -16.54 16.75 -17.95
N VAL A 324 -16.09 15.51 -18.01
CA VAL A 324 -14.71 15.12 -18.26
C VAL A 324 -14.68 14.27 -19.53
N ARG A 325 -13.77 14.58 -20.45
CA ARG A 325 -13.52 13.77 -21.63
C ARG A 325 -12.05 13.37 -21.69
N GLU A 326 -11.82 12.10 -21.99
CA GLU A 326 -10.52 11.54 -22.32
C GLU A 326 -10.58 10.98 -23.73
N THR A 327 -9.54 11.27 -24.54
CA THR A 327 -9.38 10.74 -25.89
C THR A 327 -7.98 10.15 -26.03
N THR A 328 -7.87 8.84 -26.25
CA THR A 328 -6.58 8.15 -26.39
C THR A 328 -6.71 7.01 -27.38
N GLY A 329 -5.74 6.86 -28.30
CA GLY A 329 -5.70 5.72 -29.23
C GLY A 329 -6.92 5.58 -30.16
N GLY A 330 -7.66 6.67 -30.40
CA GLY A 330 -8.93 6.65 -31.15
C GLY A 330 -10.15 6.21 -30.33
N ASN A 331 -9.96 5.85 -29.06
CA ASN A 331 -11.03 5.62 -28.10
C ASN A 331 -11.38 6.92 -27.36
N GLN A 332 -12.64 7.06 -26.98
CA GLN A 332 -13.12 8.18 -26.19
C GLN A 332 -14.00 7.70 -25.05
N VAL A 333 -13.81 8.31 -23.88
CA VAL A 333 -14.72 8.24 -22.74
C VAL A 333 -15.16 9.65 -22.38
N THR A 334 -16.46 9.84 -22.18
CA THR A 334 -17.02 11.08 -21.65
C THR A 334 -17.84 10.77 -20.41
N GLY A 335 -17.44 11.36 -19.29
CA GLY A 335 -18.09 11.21 -17.99
C GLY A 335 -18.68 12.53 -17.52
N THR A 336 -19.93 12.52 -17.07
CA THR A 336 -20.54 13.63 -16.33
C THR A 336 -20.64 13.25 -14.87
N LEU A 337 -19.94 13.99 -14.01
CA LEU A 337 -19.83 13.75 -12.57
C LEU A 337 -20.53 14.90 -11.84
N THR A 338 -21.61 14.61 -11.12
CA THR A 338 -22.40 15.62 -10.40
C THR A 338 -22.62 15.23 -8.95
N LEU A 339 -22.49 16.19 -8.04
CA LEU A 339 -22.78 16.03 -6.62
C LEU A 339 -23.82 17.05 -6.21
N HIS A 340 -25.03 16.58 -5.93
CA HIS A 340 -26.16 17.43 -5.54
C HIS A 340 -27.00 16.76 -4.46
N ARG A 341 -27.30 17.48 -3.37
CA ARG A 341 -28.18 16.99 -2.27
C ARG A 341 -27.78 15.61 -1.73
N GLY A 342 -26.47 15.40 -1.56
CA GLY A 342 -25.94 14.12 -1.06
C GLY A 342 -25.98 12.97 -2.07
N VAL A 343 -26.19 13.23 -3.36
CA VAL A 343 -26.13 12.20 -4.40
C VAL A 343 -24.96 12.50 -5.33
N LEU A 344 -23.99 11.60 -5.36
CA LEU A 344 -22.97 11.55 -6.39
C LEU A 344 -23.49 10.66 -7.53
N GLU A 345 -23.68 11.27 -8.68
CA GLU A 345 -24.05 10.60 -9.91
C GLU A 345 -22.90 10.71 -10.92
N GLN A 346 -22.58 9.57 -11.54
CA GLN A 346 -21.52 9.47 -12.54
C GLN A 346 -22.11 8.78 -13.77
N GLN A 347 -22.21 9.50 -14.87
CA GLN A 347 -22.76 9.01 -16.13
C GLN A 347 -21.66 8.94 -17.18
N PHE A 348 -21.53 7.82 -17.86
CA PHE A 348 -20.47 7.59 -18.83
C PHE A 348 -21.02 7.17 -20.18
N THR A 349 -20.44 7.73 -21.24
CA THR A 349 -20.59 7.28 -22.62
C THR A 349 -19.20 7.02 -23.19
N TYR A 350 -19.08 6.02 -24.06
CA TYR A 350 -17.78 5.59 -24.56
C TYR A 350 -17.88 4.90 -25.92
N THR A 351 -16.80 4.96 -26.70
CA THR A 351 -16.70 4.30 -28.02
C THR A 351 -16.43 2.81 -27.88
N THR A 352 -15.63 2.44 -26.90
CA THR A 352 -15.24 1.07 -26.53
C THR A 352 -15.33 0.93 -25.03
N ARG A 353 -15.53 -0.29 -24.53
CA ARG A 353 -15.68 -0.52 -23.09
C ARG A 353 -14.44 0.03 -22.37
N PRO A 354 -14.60 0.99 -21.45
CA PRO A 354 -13.47 1.59 -20.77
C PRO A 354 -12.94 0.66 -19.69
N GLY A 355 -11.85 1.06 -19.07
CA GLY A 355 -11.30 0.33 -17.94
C GLY A 355 -12.17 0.36 -16.69
N ARG A 356 -11.66 -0.27 -15.65
CA ARG A 356 -12.36 -0.53 -14.38
C ARG A 356 -12.41 0.73 -13.51
N ILE A 357 -13.48 0.86 -12.74
CA ILE A 357 -13.60 1.87 -11.69
C ILE A 357 -13.46 1.19 -10.33
N PHE A 358 -12.53 1.71 -9.54
CA PHE A 358 -12.37 1.36 -8.13
C PHE A 358 -12.92 2.48 -7.27
N GLN A 359 -13.72 2.13 -6.27
CA GLN A 359 -14.34 3.08 -5.36
C GLN A 359 -14.00 2.72 -3.92
N THR A 360 -13.44 3.68 -3.19
CA THR A 360 -13.05 3.53 -1.80
C THR A 360 -13.98 4.33 -0.91
N VAL A 361 -14.54 3.69 0.10
CA VAL A 361 -15.28 4.34 1.19
C VAL A 361 -14.30 4.72 2.30
N GLY A 362 -14.28 6.00 2.65
CA GLY A 362 -13.32 6.60 3.59
C GLY A 362 -13.65 6.41 5.06
N LEU A 363 -14.70 5.66 5.39
CA LEU A 363 -15.05 5.32 6.77
C LEU A 363 -14.17 4.17 7.27
N ARG A 364 -13.41 4.42 8.34
CA ARG A 364 -12.55 3.41 8.99
C ARG A 364 -13.20 2.74 10.20
N GLN A 365 -14.17 3.42 10.82
CA GLN A 365 -14.91 2.96 11.98
C GLN A 365 -16.39 2.78 11.65
N GLY A 366 -17.07 1.95 12.42
CA GLY A 366 -18.49 1.67 12.25
C GLY A 366 -18.80 0.42 11.44
N ASP A 367 -19.97 0.38 10.84
CA ASP A 367 -20.55 -0.84 10.29
C ASP A 367 -20.65 -0.79 8.76
N PHE A 368 -20.35 -1.93 8.14
CA PHE A 368 -20.66 -2.26 6.75
C PHE A 368 -21.87 -3.21 6.71
N THR A 369 -22.84 -2.92 5.85
CA THR A 369 -24.02 -3.76 5.62
C THR A 369 -24.16 -4.08 4.14
N LEU A 370 -24.28 -5.37 3.83
CA LEU A 370 -24.68 -5.85 2.51
C LEU A 370 -26.12 -6.35 2.60
N THR A 371 -27.03 -5.71 1.87
CA THR A 371 -28.42 -6.14 1.73
C THR A 371 -28.62 -6.74 0.35
N GLY A 372 -28.98 -8.02 0.28
CA GLY A 372 -29.26 -8.74 -0.96
C GLY A 372 -30.59 -8.34 -1.62
N PRO A 373 -30.83 -8.77 -2.86
CA PRO A 373 -32.06 -8.49 -3.60
C PRO A 373 -33.30 -9.13 -2.94
N ASP A 374 -33.11 -10.16 -2.13
CA ASP A 374 -34.13 -10.82 -1.32
C ASP A 374 -34.36 -10.13 0.03
N THR A 375 -33.77 -8.95 0.23
CA THR A 375 -33.80 -8.14 1.47
C THR A 375 -33.06 -8.74 2.66
N THR A 376 -32.36 -9.86 2.49
CA THR A 376 -31.49 -10.38 3.55
C THR A 376 -30.31 -9.41 3.77
N ALA A 377 -30.07 -9.03 5.02
CA ALA A 377 -29.00 -8.10 5.37
C ALA A 377 -27.97 -8.80 6.25
N VAL A 378 -26.70 -8.67 5.87
CA VAL A 378 -25.57 -9.11 6.69
C VAL A 378 -24.76 -7.88 7.06
N GLN A 379 -24.50 -7.73 8.36
CA GLN A 379 -23.81 -6.59 8.93
C GLN A 379 -22.50 -7.02 9.58
N HIS A 380 -21.45 -6.22 9.36
CA HIS A 380 -20.11 -6.47 9.85
C HIS A 380 -19.45 -5.17 10.31
N LEU A 381 -18.54 -5.27 11.27
CA LEU A 381 -17.65 -4.16 11.62
C LEU A 381 -16.69 -3.88 10.44
N ILE A 382 -16.49 -2.61 10.11
CA ILE A 382 -15.52 -2.19 9.09
C ILE A 382 -14.11 -2.68 9.47
N GLY A 383 -13.37 -3.20 8.49
CA GLY A 383 -12.03 -3.77 8.69
C GLY A 383 -12.01 -5.24 9.13
N THR A 384 -13.17 -5.86 9.42
CA THR A 384 -13.22 -7.29 9.74
C THR A 384 -13.36 -8.15 8.49
N GLY A 385 -12.55 -9.20 8.38
CA GLY A 385 -12.55 -10.13 7.25
C GLY A 385 -13.78 -11.06 7.22
N ILE A 386 -14.63 -11.00 8.25
CA ILE A 386 -15.88 -11.74 8.36
C ILE A 386 -16.93 -11.19 7.39
N GLY A 387 -16.83 -9.90 6.99
CA GLY A 387 -17.78 -9.27 6.09
C GLY A 387 -17.45 -9.30 4.61
N VAL A 388 -16.15 -9.26 4.29
CA VAL A 388 -15.61 -9.44 2.94
C VAL A 388 -14.20 -10.00 3.09
N ARG A 389 -13.89 -11.03 2.31
CA ARG A 389 -12.53 -11.57 2.16
C ARG A 389 -11.60 -10.51 1.56
N ASP A 390 -10.50 -10.15 2.25
CA ASP A 390 -9.48 -9.24 1.67
C ASP A 390 -8.79 -9.93 0.48
N THR A 391 -9.03 -9.37 -0.72
CA THR A 391 -8.53 -9.85 -2.02
C THR A 391 -7.69 -8.82 -2.74
N SER A 392 -7.15 -7.84 -2.01
CA SER A 392 -6.34 -6.73 -2.56
C SER A 392 -5.12 -7.18 -3.38
N GLU A 393 -4.64 -8.40 -3.15
CA GLU A 393 -3.51 -9.01 -3.86
C GLU A 393 -3.90 -9.78 -5.14
N VAL A 394 -5.15 -10.23 -5.25
CA VAL A 394 -5.72 -10.94 -6.41
C VAL A 394 -7.18 -10.52 -6.53
N VAL A 395 -7.40 -9.40 -7.22
CA VAL A 395 -8.71 -8.73 -7.31
C VAL A 395 -9.76 -9.65 -7.92
N ALA A 396 -9.36 -10.54 -8.83
CA ALA A 396 -10.14 -11.61 -9.42
C ALA A 396 -10.96 -12.43 -8.42
N ALA A 397 -10.43 -12.64 -7.21
CA ALA A 397 -11.04 -13.42 -6.13
C ALA A 397 -12.06 -12.64 -5.29
N ALA A 398 -12.33 -11.37 -5.63
CA ALA A 398 -13.29 -10.52 -4.95
C ALA A 398 -14.71 -11.13 -4.92
N GLN A 399 -15.37 -10.98 -3.78
CA GLN A 399 -16.75 -11.44 -3.59
C GLN A 399 -17.70 -10.57 -4.43
N THR A 400 -18.67 -11.18 -5.12
CA THR A 400 -19.62 -10.43 -5.94
C THR A 400 -20.95 -10.23 -5.19
N ALA A 401 -21.32 -8.97 -4.96
CA ALA A 401 -22.68 -8.59 -4.57
C ALA A 401 -23.59 -8.62 -5.82
N PRO A 402 -24.70 -9.36 -5.80
CA PRO A 402 -25.58 -9.48 -6.98
C PRO A 402 -26.29 -8.17 -7.31
N ALA A 403 -26.75 -8.04 -8.55
CA ALA A 403 -27.62 -6.94 -8.94
C ALA A 403 -28.90 -6.89 -8.07
N GLY A 404 -29.36 -5.69 -7.78
CA GLY A 404 -30.44 -5.41 -6.82
C GLY A 404 -29.98 -5.32 -5.36
N SER A 405 -28.70 -5.55 -5.07
CA SER A 405 -28.18 -5.38 -3.70
C SER A 405 -28.01 -3.91 -3.31
N THR A 406 -27.86 -3.66 -2.02
CA THR A 406 -27.45 -2.36 -1.48
C THR A 406 -26.28 -2.56 -0.53
N LEU A 407 -25.21 -1.79 -0.75
CA LEU A 407 -24.05 -1.75 0.12
C LEU A 407 -24.11 -0.45 0.92
N ALA A 408 -23.97 -0.52 2.25
CA ALA A 408 -24.03 0.66 3.09
C ALA A 408 -22.94 0.66 4.16
N TRP A 409 -22.29 1.80 4.35
CA TRP A 409 -21.31 2.05 5.40
C TRP A 409 -21.83 3.17 6.30
N THR A 410 -21.65 3.03 7.60
CA THR A 410 -22.08 4.04 8.57
C THR A 410 -21.19 4.09 9.80
N ASP A 411 -20.78 5.29 10.20
CA ASP A 411 -20.14 5.57 11.50
C ASP A 411 -21.09 6.25 12.50
N GLY A 412 -22.37 6.38 12.12
CA GLY A 412 -23.43 7.04 12.91
C GLY A 412 -23.62 8.52 12.55
N ALA A 413 -22.58 9.20 12.07
CA ALA A 413 -22.65 10.60 11.63
C ALA A 413 -22.63 10.75 10.09
N THR A 414 -22.00 9.79 9.43
CA THR A 414 -21.86 9.69 7.98
C THR A 414 -22.38 8.35 7.54
N ARG A 415 -23.23 8.35 6.51
CA ARG A 415 -23.70 7.15 5.84
C ARG A 415 -23.45 7.23 4.35
N ILE A 416 -22.80 6.22 3.80
CA ILE A 416 -22.54 6.08 2.37
C ILE A 416 -23.28 4.84 1.88
N THR A 417 -24.10 4.99 0.85
CA THR A 417 -24.92 3.91 0.30
C THR A 417 -24.69 3.78 -1.20
N LEU A 418 -24.39 2.57 -1.64
CA LEU A 418 -24.16 2.19 -3.02
C LEU A 418 -25.28 1.23 -3.45
N PRO A 419 -26.33 1.73 -4.12
CA PRO A 419 -27.31 0.85 -4.75
C PRO A 419 -26.67 0.14 -5.96
N ALA A 420 -26.67 -1.19 -5.92
CA ALA A 420 -26.07 -2.05 -6.93
C ALA A 420 -27.12 -2.45 -7.97
N GLY A 421 -27.39 -1.58 -8.95
CA GLY A 421 -28.24 -1.95 -10.11
C GLY A 421 -27.65 -3.06 -10.99
N ARG A 422 -26.34 -3.30 -10.86
CA ARG A 422 -25.54 -4.34 -11.52
C ARG A 422 -24.67 -5.03 -10.47
N PRO A 423 -24.07 -6.19 -10.78
CA PRO A 423 -23.13 -6.84 -9.85
C PRO A 423 -21.97 -5.91 -9.47
N VAL A 424 -21.58 -5.93 -8.20
CA VAL A 424 -20.47 -5.14 -7.65
C VAL A 424 -19.48 -6.09 -7.00
N ARG A 425 -18.19 -5.91 -7.27
CA ARG A 425 -17.14 -6.76 -6.68
C ARG A 425 -16.54 -6.09 -5.46
N LEU A 426 -16.56 -6.81 -4.35
CA LEU A 426 -16.08 -6.42 -3.04
C LEU A 426 -14.64 -6.93 -2.88
N ILE A 427 -13.66 -6.05 -3.04
CA ILE A 427 -12.23 -6.40 -2.95
C ILE A 427 -11.83 -6.54 -1.48
N HIS A 428 -12.26 -5.58 -0.66
CA HIS A 428 -12.27 -5.66 0.79
C HIS A 428 -13.41 -4.78 1.32
N THR A 429 -13.55 -4.70 2.65
CA THR A 429 -14.72 -4.09 3.31
C THR A 429 -15.01 -2.65 2.93
N THR A 430 -14.07 -1.90 2.38
CA THR A 430 -14.24 -0.48 2.00
C THR A 430 -13.81 -0.19 0.55
N LEU A 431 -13.43 -1.20 -0.22
CA LEU A 431 -13.00 -1.05 -1.61
C LEU A 431 -13.82 -1.94 -2.51
N VAL A 432 -14.45 -1.32 -3.50
CA VAL A 432 -15.28 -2.01 -4.48
C VAL A 432 -14.83 -1.71 -5.89
N GLU A 433 -15.03 -2.67 -6.77
CA GLU A 433 -14.91 -2.51 -8.21
C GLU A 433 -16.31 -2.50 -8.83
N ARG A 434 -16.55 -1.50 -9.69
CA ARG A 434 -17.80 -1.38 -10.47
C ARG A 434 -17.46 -1.34 -11.95
N HIS A 435 -18.22 -2.11 -12.73
CA HIS A 435 -18.11 -2.12 -14.18
C HIS A 435 -19.08 -1.11 -14.80
N LEU A 436 -18.65 -0.50 -15.89
CA LEU A 436 -19.48 0.40 -16.70
C LEU A 436 -20.20 -0.40 -17.77
N GLU A 437 -21.46 -0.73 -17.51
CA GLU A 437 -22.38 -1.32 -18.49
C GLU A 437 -23.42 -0.27 -18.91
N PRO A 438 -23.64 -0.06 -20.22
CA PRO A 438 -24.58 0.94 -20.67
C PRO A 438 -26.02 0.44 -20.48
N ASP A 439 -26.90 1.37 -20.12
CA ASP A 439 -28.34 1.15 -20.14
C ASP A 439 -28.86 1.15 -21.60
N ALA A 440 -30.17 0.98 -21.77
CA ALA A 440 -30.81 0.93 -23.09
C ALA A 440 -30.60 2.21 -23.93
N ASP A 441 -30.27 3.33 -23.29
CA ASP A 441 -29.95 4.61 -23.94
C ASP A 441 -28.45 4.81 -24.22
N GLY A 442 -27.63 3.76 -24.02
CA GLY A 442 -26.19 3.80 -24.30
C GLY A 442 -25.35 4.47 -23.22
N THR A 443 -25.94 4.87 -22.09
CA THR A 443 -25.24 5.53 -20.99
C THR A 443 -25.06 4.58 -19.81
N ALA A 444 -23.83 4.44 -19.30
CA ALA A 444 -23.55 3.70 -18.08
C ALA A 444 -23.68 4.62 -16.86
N ARG A 445 -24.44 4.21 -15.84
CA ARG A 445 -24.74 5.06 -14.67
C ARG A 445 -24.28 4.43 -13.36
N LEU A 446 -23.54 5.21 -12.57
CA LEU A 446 -23.20 4.88 -11.20
C LEU A 446 -23.81 5.92 -10.26
N ARG A 447 -24.42 5.42 -9.18
CA ARG A 447 -25.00 6.24 -8.12
C ARG A 447 -24.36 5.88 -6.78
N THR A 448 -24.04 6.90 -6.00
CA THR A 448 -23.58 6.83 -4.62
C THR A 448 -24.32 7.88 -3.81
N GLU A 449 -24.93 7.47 -2.70
CA GLU A 449 -25.65 8.37 -1.80
C GLU A 449 -24.82 8.61 -0.55
N LEU A 450 -24.61 9.88 -0.21
CA LEU A 450 -23.83 10.36 0.92
C LEU A 450 -24.76 11.19 1.81
N ARG A 451 -24.92 10.76 3.06
CA ARG A 451 -25.68 11.47 4.08
C ARG A 451 -24.75 11.83 5.22
N THR A 452 -24.73 13.10 5.58
CA THR A 452 -23.95 13.65 6.70
C THR A 452 -24.92 14.29 7.68
N GLY A 453 -24.62 14.18 8.98
CA GLY A 453 -25.44 14.71 10.06
C GLY A 453 -25.56 13.70 11.21
N ALA A 454 -25.49 14.21 12.43
CA ALA A 454 -25.45 13.35 13.62
C ALA A 454 -26.81 12.69 13.89
N ASP A 455 -26.82 11.37 14.07
CA ASP A 455 -27.60 10.78 15.16
C ASP A 455 -26.77 10.99 16.44
N HIS A 456 -27.14 12.01 17.22
CA HIS A 456 -26.51 12.26 18.52
C HIS A 456 -26.86 11.13 19.47
N ASP A 457 -25.92 10.21 19.66
CA ASP A 457 -25.97 9.30 20.80
C ASP A 457 -25.05 9.76 21.93
N THR A 458 -25.52 9.48 23.14
CA THR A 458 -25.24 10.23 24.37
C THR A 458 -23.88 9.85 24.96
N PRO A 459 -23.12 10.75 25.62
CA PRO A 459 -21.94 10.35 26.37
C PRO A 459 -22.35 9.43 27.53
N ARG A 460 -21.80 8.22 27.59
CA ARG A 460 -22.01 7.29 28.70
C ARG A 460 -20.87 7.36 29.70
N THR A 461 -21.29 7.35 30.96
CA THR A 461 -20.49 7.36 32.18
C THR A 461 -19.51 6.19 32.20
N THR A 462 -18.24 6.50 32.41
CA THR A 462 -17.18 5.56 32.77
C THR A 462 -17.52 4.91 34.12
N ALA A 463 -17.55 3.58 34.16
CA ALA A 463 -17.45 2.87 35.42
C ALA A 463 -16.01 3.07 35.95
N GLU A 464 -15.86 3.38 37.23
CA GLU A 464 -14.52 3.46 37.87
C GLU A 464 -13.81 2.12 37.71
N PRO A 465 -12.71 2.05 36.93
CA PRO A 465 -11.99 0.81 36.74
C PRO A 465 -11.19 0.50 38.01
N GLN A 466 -11.25 -0.75 38.45
CA GLN A 466 -10.36 -1.23 39.49
C GLN A 466 -8.99 -1.54 38.87
N LEU A 467 -8.07 -0.59 39.00
CA LEU A 467 -6.73 -0.73 38.43
C LEU A 467 -5.94 -1.86 39.08
N ALA A 468 -5.02 -2.46 38.32
CA ALA A 468 -4.09 -3.41 38.89
C ALA A 468 -3.23 -2.75 39.98
N THR A 469 -2.98 -3.46 41.08
CA THR A 469 -2.07 -3.03 42.14
C THR A 469 -0.70 -3.67 41.93
N GLY A 470 0.36 -2.85 41.94
CA GLY A 470 1.72 -3.32 41.73
C GLY A 470 2.70 -2.19 41.44
N GLU A 471 3.99 -2.49 41.55
CA GLU A 471 5.07 -1.57 41.18
C GLU A 471 5.20 -1.53 39.65
N ARG A 472 5.19 -0.31 39.09
CA ARG A 472 5.43 -0.06 37.67
C ARG A 472 6.92 0.06 37.40
N LYS A 473 7.40 -0.60 36.34
CA LYS A 473 8.74 -0.38 35.81
C LYS A 473 8.68 -0.08 34.32
N LEU A 474 9.19 1.09 33.94
CA LEU A 474 9.22 1.57 32.57
C LEU A 474 10.64 2.06 32.22
N ILE A 475 11.22 1.53 31.15
CA ILE A 475 12.59 1.85 30.72
C ILE A 475 12.56 2.41 29.30
N VAL A 476 13.02 3.66 29.13
CA VAL A 476 13.23 4.32 27.84
C VAL A 476 14.71 4.28 27.46
N LYS A 477 15.00 4.05 26.18
CA LYS A 477 16.38 4.04 25.66
C LYS A 477 16.44 4.79 24.34
N ALA A 478 17.31 5.81 24.28
CA ALA A 478 17.57 6.62 23.10
C ALA A 478 18.03 5.79 21.89
N ASN A 479 18.98 4.86 22.08
CA ASN A 479 19.48 4.00 20.99
C ASN A 479 18.43 3.05 20.39
N ALA A 480 17.33 2.77 21.10
CA ALA A 480 16.19 2.02 20.60
C ALA A 480 15.06 2.92 20.09
N GLY A 481 15.14 4.23 20.34
CA GLY A 481 14.13 5.23 20.00
C GLY A 481 12.80 5.10 20.75
N GLY A 482 12.78 4.43 21.91
CA GLY A 482 11.52 3.95 22.47
C GLY A 482 11.57 3.38 23.89
N ILE A 483 10.40 2.95 24.35
CA ILE A 483 10.22 2.13 25.57
C ILE A 483 10.70 0.72 25.26
N THR A 484 11.76 0.28 25.94
CA THR A 484 12.36 -1.05 25.74
C THR A 484 11.89 -2.09 26.76
N SER A 485 11.32 -1.64 27.88
CA SER A 485 10.70 -2.51 28.87
C SER A 485 9.55 -1.77 29.57
N TRP A 486 8.40 -2.42 29.68
CA TRP A 486 7.31 -2.00 30.55
C TRP A 486 6.70 -3.23 31.23
N THR A 487 6.71 -3.21 32.57
CA THR A 487 6.04 -4.21 33.41
C THR A 487 5.18 -3.56 34.48
N GLU A 488 4.05 -4.20 34.81
CA GLU A 488 3.16 -3.85 35.92
C GLU A 488 3.11 -5.02 36.92
N GLY A 489 3.53 -4.81 38.17
CA GLY A 489 3.58 -5.90 39.16
C GLY A 489 4.43 -7.09 38.69
N GLY A 490 5.53 -6.81 37.98
CA GLY A 490 6.42 -7.81 37.38
C GLY A 490 5.90 -8.50 36.11
N LYS A 491 4.66 -8.22 35.68
CA LYS A 491 4.06 -8.79 34.46
C LYS A 491 4.35 -7.90 33.26
N LYS A 492 4.75 -8.50 32.14
CA LYS A 492 5.11 -7.79 30.92
C LYS A 492 3.88 -7.18 30.23
N VAL A 493 4.00 -5.92 29.83
CA VAL A 493 2.96 -5.19 29.08
C VAL A 493 3.32 -5.09 27.60
N LEU A 494 4.57 -4.73 27.29
CA LEU A 494 5.07 -4.57 25.93
C LEU A 494 6.19 -5.56 25.61
N ARG A 495 6.23 -6.05 24.37
CA ARG A 495 7.34 -6.82 23.79
C ARG A 495 8.35 -5.87 23.16
N SER A 496 9.63 -6.21 23.24
CA SER A 496 10.72 -5.46 22.60
C SER A 496 11.86 -6.42 22.26
N PRO A 497 12.55 -6.24 21.13
CA PRO A 497 13.73 -7.01 20.76
C PRO A 497 15.03 -6.37 21.28
N ALA A 498 14.97 -5.18 21.90
CA ALA A 498 16.12 -4.47 22.42
C ALA A 498 17.03 -5.37 23.27
N PRO A 499 18.37 -5.23 23.16
CA PRO A 499 19.10 -4.22 22.40
C PRO A 499 19.28 -4.54 20.90
N ARG A 500 18.64 -5.59 20.38
CA ARG A 500 18.71 -5.98 18.97
C ARG A 500 17.58 -5.33 18.16
N THR A 501 17.72 -5.34 16.85
CA THR A 501 16.65 -5.05 15.89
C THR A 501 16.15 -6.34 15.24
N ARG A 502 14.86 -6.39 14.89
CA ARG A 502 14.23 -7.50 14.17
C ARG A 502 13.14 -6.98 13.24
N ALA A 503 12.66 -7.82 12.33
CA ALA A 503 11.42 -7.53 11.64
C ALA A 503 10.21 -7.75 12.57
N PHE A 504 9.16 -6.93 12.43
CA PHE A 504 7.85 -7.12 13.05
C PHE A 504 6.76 -6.80 12.03
N GLY A 505 6.07 -7.82 11.52
CA GLY A 505 5.19 -7.65 10.36
C GLY A 505 5.97 -7.05 9.19
N ASN A 506 5.50 -5.90 8.68
CA ASN A 506 6.15 -5.20 7.56
C ASN A 506 7.14 -4.12 8.01
N ASN A 507 7.38 -3.98 9.33
CA ASN A 507 8.46 -3.16 9.85
C ASN A 507 9.77 -3.95 9.82
N PRO A 508 10.79 -3.57 9.02
CA PRO A 508 12.04 -4.31 8.90
C PRO A 508 13.01 -4.07 10.06
N ARG A 509 12.79 -3.03 10.89
CA ARG A 509 13.76 -2.52 11.88
C ARG A 509 13.13 -2.24 13.26
N TRP A 510 12.23 -3.11 13.72
CA TRP A 510 11.63 -3.03 15.05
C TRP A 510 12.70 -3.15 16.16
N SER A 511 12.69 -2.20 17.11
CA SER A 511 13.70 -2.04 18.16
C SER A 511 13.12 -1.86 19.57
N ALA A 512 11.89 -1.36 19.71
CA ALA A 512 11.29 -0.97 20.98
C ALA A 512 9.84 -1.45 21.08
N GLY A 513 9.31 -1.55 22.31
CA GLY A 513 7.93 -1.95 22.54
C GLY A 513 6.92 -0.82 22.38
N ALA A 514 7.38 0.43 22.53
CA ALA A 514 6.66 1.63 22.11
C ALA A 514 7.64 2.62 21.50
N TRP A 515 7.26 3.27 20.41
CA TRP A 515 8.06 4.30 19.73
C TRP A 515 7.16 5.23 18.92
N VAL A 516 7.72 6.33 18.42
CA VAL A 516 6.99 7.34 17.66
C VAL A 516 7.58 7.50 16.26
N THR A 517 6.71 7.61 15.26
CA THR A 517 7.08 7.98 13.89
C THR A 517 6.24 9.14 13.37
N LEU A 518 6.78 9.87 12.39
CA LEU A 518 6.00 10.63 11.43
C LEU A 518 5.68 9.68 10.27
N GLU A 519 4.41 9.59 9.90
CA GLU A 519 3.90 8.74 8.84
C GLU A 519 3.13 9.59 7.82
N HIS A 520 3.10 9.17 6.56
CA HIS A 520 2.24 9.84 5.59
C HIS A 520 0.77 9.86 6.04
N HIS A 521 0.03 10.82 5.50
CA HIS A 521 -1.39 10.95 5.77
C HIS A 521 -2.14 9.63 5.55
N ARG A 522 -2.93 9.19 6.54
CA ARG A 522 -3.60 7.88 6.50
C ARG A 522 -4.62 7.74 5.36
N HIS A 523 -5.01 8.86 4.73
CA HIS A 523 -5.89 8.90 3.55
C HIS A 523 -5.15 9.03 2.21
N SER A 524 -3.82 9.08 2.22
CA SER A 524 -3.03 9.05 0.99
C SER A 524 -3.33 7.76 0.24
N LEU A 525 -3.81 7.87 -1.00
CA LEU A 525 -4.07 6.70 -1.85
C LEU A 525 -2.78 5.94 -2.17
N ALA A 526 -1.69 6.68 -2.41
CA ALA A 526 -0.41 6.11 -2.83
C ALA A 526 0.27 5.32 -1.72
N THR A 527 0.17 5.79 -0.48
CA THR A 527 0.94 5.28 0.67
C THR A 527 0.06 4.75 1.80
N GLY A 528 -1.02 5.44 2.17
CA GLY A 528 -1.78 5.16 3.39
C GLY A 528 -0.92 5.26 4.66
N LEU A 529 -1.43 4.76 5.78
CA LEU A 529 -0.66 4.73 7.03
C LEU A 529 0.40 3.61 6.99
N GLY A 530 1.68 3.97 7.20
CA GLY A 530 2.81 3.03 7.20
C GLY A 530 2.88 2.13 8.44
N TRP A 531 4.01 1.46 8.66
CA TRP A 531 4.18 0.37 9.65
C TRP A 531 5.09 0.73 10.84
N GLY A 532 5.30 2.02 11.11
CA GLY A 532 6.16 2.46 12.19
C GLY A 532 7.63 2.19 11.92
N VAL A 533 8.05 2.23 10.65
CA VAL A 533 9.47 2.07 10.32
C VAL A 533 10.20 3.34 10.77
N PRO A 534 11.15 3.24 11.72
CA PRO A 534 11.89 4.42 12.12
C PRO A 534 12.65 4.95 10.91
N THR A 535 12.51 6.24 10.62
CA THR A 535 13.52 6.94 9.83
C THR A 535 14.85 6.88 10.61
N THR A 536 15.99 7.16 9.98
CA THR A 536 17.34 7.03 10.57
C THR A 536 17.61 8.08 11.68
N ARG A 537 16.67 8.25 12.61
CA ARG A 537 16.63 9.18 13.74
C ARG A 537 17.70 8.81 14.75
N GLU A 538 18.62 9.73 14.98
CA GLU A 538 19.38 9.75 16.23
C GLU A 538 18.49 10.38 17.31
N TRP A 539 17.81 9.53 18.07
CA TRP A 539 17.08 9.97 19.25
C TRP A 539 18.05 10.36 20.35
N GLU A 540 17.81 11.51 20.97
CA GLU A 540 18.54 12.02 22.12
C GLU A 540 17.67 11.88 23.38
N GLN A 541 18.31 11.60 24.52
CA GLN A 541 17.61 11.50 25.80
C GLN A 541 17.42 12.90 26.40
N LYS A 542 16.16 13.34 26.54
CA LYS A 542 15.80 14.62 27.20
C LYS A 542 15.83 14.47 28.73
N HIS A 543 15.22 13.39 29.23
CA HIS A 543 15.16 12.98 30.63
C HIS A 543 14.87 11.46 30.69
N PRO A 544 14.78 10.81 31.88
CA PRO A 544 14.65 9.35 31.96
C PRO A 544 13.48 8.74 31.17
N LEU A 545 12.40 9.49 30.95
CA LEU A 545 11.17 9.05 30.27
C LEU A 545 10.83 9.88 29.02
N GLY A 546 11.79 10.61 28.45
CA GLY A 546 11.54 11.49 27.31
C GLY A 546 12.67 11.49 26.30
N LEU A 547 12.31 11.48 25.02
CA LEU A 547 13.23 11.50 23.88
C LEU A 547 12.91 12.65 22.93
N ALA A 548 13.94 13.13 22.24
CA ALA A 548 13.81 14.12 21.17
C ALA A 548 14.64 13.70 19.94
N ALA A 549 14.17 14.01 18.75
CA ALA A 549 14.91 13.92 17.50
C ALA A 549 14.88 15.31 16.85
N PRO A 550 15.82 16.21 17.21
CA PRO A 550 15.77 17.62 16.83
C PRO A 550 15.79 17.86 15.31
N GLN A 551 16.52 17.03 14.57
CA GLN A 551 16.64 17.11 13.10
C GLN A 551 15.29 16.91 12.40
N GLU A 552 14.43 16.08 12.98
CA GLU A 552 13.09 15.79 12.47
C GLU A 552 11.99 16.56 13.20
N ARG A 553 12.38 17.45 14.13
CA ARG A 553 11.44 18.28 14.92
C ARG A 553 10.35 17.48 15.60
N ILE A 554 10.69 16.31 16.14
CA ILE A 554 9.76 15.47 16.89
C ILE A 554 10.32 15.12 18.27
N SER A 555 9.46 15.11 19.28
CA SER A 555 9.79 14.69 20.64
C SER A 555 8.60 14.00 21.30
N TRP A 556 8.87 13.16 22.29
CA TRP A 556 7.82 12.56 23.10
C TRP A 556 8.30 12.29 24.52
N GLU A 557 7.36 12.28 25.46
CA GLU A 557 7.62 12.00 26.86
C GLU A 557 6.50 11.17 27.47
N ALA A 558 6.87 10.32 28.42
CA ALA A 558 5.95 9.52 29.20
C ALA A 558 5.87 10.04 30.64
N THR A 559 4.66 10.32 31.09
CA THR A 559 4.32 10.48 32.51
C THR A 559 3.84 9.14 33.04
N ALA A 560 4.64 8.51 33.90
CA ALA A 560 4.38 7.17 34.42
C ALA A 560 4.54 7.15 35.95
N PRO A 561 3.44 7.39 36.71
CA PRO A 561 3.45 7.29 38.17
C PRO A 561 3.90 5.90 38.64
N GLU A 562 4.58 5.82 39.79
CA GLU A 562 5.13 4.55 40.33
C GLU A 562 4.05 3.52 40.64
N GLN A 563 2.84 3.99 40.98
CA GLN A 563 1.69 3.15 41.24
C GLN A 563 0.95 2.81 39.94
N ALA A 564 0.72 1.52 39.72
CA ALA A 564 -0.05 0.99 38.58
C ALA A 564 -1.51 1.51 38.51
N ALA A 565 -2.01 2.09 39.61
CA ALA A 565 -3.34 2.69 39.71
C ALA A 565 -3.51 3.99 38.91
N GLU A 566 -2.44 4.61 38.43
CA GLU A 566 -2.56 5.79 37.56
C GLU A 566 -2.15 5.42 36.13
N PRO A 567 -2.86 5.90 35.09
CA PRO A 567 -2.52 5.61 33.70
C PRO A 567 -1.15 6.18 33.34
N VAL A 568 -0.44 5.50 32.45
CA VAL A 568 0.71 6.08 31.75
C VAL A 568 0.17 7.04 30.70
N ARG A 569 0.60 8.29 30.74
CA ARG A 569 0.31 9.28 29.69
C ARG A 569 1.53 9.43 28.80
N ILE A 570 1.36 9.34 27.48
CA ILE A 570 2.41 9.60 26.50
C ILE A 570 2.00 10.83 25.70
N ASP A 571 2.81 11.88 25.80
CA ASP A 571 2.67 13.12 25.06
C ASP A 571 3.69 13.15 23.91
N VAL A 572 3.22 13.46 22.71
CA VAL A 572 4.03 13.55 21.48
C VAL A 572 3.88 14.96 20.91
N HIS A 573 5.01 15.55 20.53
CA HIS A 573 5.09 16.90 20.01
C HIS A 573 5.92 16.91 18.72
N ALA A 574 5.29 17.28 17.62
CA ALA A 574 5.84 17.34 16.27
C ALA A 574 5.43 18.65 15.55
N PRO A 575 6.02 19.80 15.95
CA PRO A 575 5.66 21.10 15.39
C PRO A 575 6.01 21.18 13.89
N GLY A 576 5.00 21.50 13.07
CA GLY A 576 5.15 21.62 11.63
C GLY A 576 5.11 20.29 10.88
N ALA A 577 4.61 19.22 11.50
CA ALA A 577 4.25 18.02 10.78
C ALA A 577 3.02 18.28 9.91
N ASP A 578 3.18 18.19 8.59
CA ASP A 578 2.07 18.10 7.62
C ASP A 578 1.59 16.63 7.46
N GLU A 579 2.08 15.76 8.34
CA GLU A 579 1.98 14.30 8.33
C GLU A 579 1.30 13.76 9.61
N GLU A 580 1.08 12.45 9.66
CA GLU A 580 0.51 11.76 10.82
C GLU A 580 1.58 11.52 11.88
N THR A 581 1.28 11.92 13.11
CA THR A 581 2.07 11.52 14.27
C THR A 581 1.50 10.23 14.84
N VAL A 582 2.32 9.18 14.92
CA VAL A 582 1.87 7.87 15.39
C VAL A 582 2.72 7.35 16.53
N LEU A 583 2.06 7.03 17.64
CA LEU A 583 2.63 6.20 18.71
C LEU A 583 2.36 4.73 18.39
N TRP A 584 3.43 3.98 18.14
CA TRP A 584 3.36 2.54 17.90
C TRP A 584 3.57 1.75 19.18
N LEU A 585 2.88 0.62 19.30
CA LEU A 585 2.94 -0.29 20.44
C LEU A 585 2.95 -1.75 19.96
N THR A 586 3.77 -2.58 20.61
CA THR A 586 3.74 -4.04 20.43
C THR A 586 3.43 -4.71 21.77
N PRO A 587 2.15 -4.95 22.10
CA PRO A 587 1.77 -5.55 23.37
C PRO A 587 2.24 -7.00 23.51
N ASP A 588 2.44 -7.44 24.75
CA ASP A 588 2.77 -8.82 25.09
C ASP A 588 1.52 -9.70 25.05
N THR A 589 1.28 -10.30 23.89
CA THR A 589 0.06 -11.01 23.55
C THR A 589 0.35 -12.37 22.90
N PRO A 590 -0.53 -13.37 23.08
CA PRO A 590 -0.57 -14.53 22.19
C PRO A 590 -1.08 -14.14 20.79
N ALA A 591 -0.98 -15.04 19.82
CA ALA A 591 -1.35 -14.77 18.43
C ALA A 591 -2.88 -14.61 18.23
N ASP A 592 -3.67 -15.31 19.03
CA ASP A 592 -5.14 -15.36 19.07
C ASP A 592 -5.69 -14.51 20.24
N THR A 593 -5.11 -13.33 20.45
CA THR A 593 -5.51 -12.52 21.59
C THR A 593 -6.90 -11.90 21.41
N ALA A 594 -7.67 -11.86 22.50
CA ALA A 594 -8.93 -11.14 22.54
C ALA A 594 -8.70 -9.62 22.57
N VAL A 595 -9.49 -8.91 21.78
CA VAL A 595 -9.52 -7.44 21.76
C VAL A 595 -10.95 -6.95 21.95
N VAL A 596 -11.10 -5.87 22.70
CA VAL A 596 -12.34 -5.09 22.78
C VAL A 596 -12.05 -3.75 22.14
N LEU A 597 -12.97 -3.28 21.30
CA LEU A 597 -12.85 -2.02 20.57
C LEU A 597 -14.07 -1.15 20.82
N HIS A 598 -13.86 0.16 20.90
CA HIS A 598 -14.91 1.15 20.71
C HIS A 598 -14.78 1.70 19.29
N SER A 599 -15.79 1.48 18.45
CA SER A 599 -15.79 1.90 17.04
C SER A 599 -17.12 2.58 16.76
N ALA A 600 -17.08 3.84 16.29
CA ALA A 600 -18.30 4.61 15.98
C ALA A 600 -19.35 4.58 17.12
N GLY A 601 -18.91 4.75 18.38
CA GLY A 601 -19.79 4.75 19.54
C GLY A 601 -20.22 3.37 20.05
N LYS A 602 -19.88 2.27 19.36
CA LYS A 602 -20.28 0.91 19.73
C LYS A 602 -19.11 0.07 20.22
N ARG A 603 -19.40 -0.82 21.18
CA ARG A 603 -18.43 -1.76 21.75
C ARG A 603 -18.46 -3.08 20.96
N HIS A 604 -17.30 -3.53 20.51
CA HIS A 604 -17.12 -4.79 19.79
C HIS A 604 -16.09 -5.67 20.49
N GLU A 605 -16.38 -6.97 20.60
CA GLU A 605 -15.42 -7.98 21.06
C GLU A 605 -14.98 -8.82 19.86
N LEU A 606 -13.68 -8.93 19.66
CA LEU A 606 -13.09 -9.66 18.54
C LEU A 606 -11.92 -10.53 19.04
N ASP A 607 -11.58 -11.51 18.23
CA ASP A 607 -10.29 -12.20 18.28
C ASP A 607 -9.33 -11.52 17.29
N ALA A 608 -8.03 -11.46 17.59
CA ALA A 608 -7.03 -10.91 16.67
C ALA A 608 -6.99 -11.65 15.32
N THR A 609 -7.45 -12.89 15.24
CA THR A 609 -7.60 -13.65 13.99
C THR A 609 -8.77 -13.21 13.12
N ALA A 610 -9.72 -12.43 13.66
CA ALA A 610 -10.91 -11.96 12.94
C ALA A 610 -10.64 -10.78 11.99
N PHE A 611 -9.47 -10.15 12.09
CA PHE A 611 -9.12 -8.99 11.28
C PHE A 611 -7.64 -8.94 10.92
N ARG A 612 -7.36 -8.32 9.77
CA ARG A 612 -6.01 -7.89 9.41
C ARG A 612 -5.72 -6.49 9.95
N GLN A 613 -6.69 -5.58 9.79
CA GLN A 613 -6.61 -4.20 10.22
C GLN A 613 -8.00 -3.69 10.63
N VAL A 614 -8.12 -3.09 11.80
CA VAL A 614 -9.32 -2.39 12.28
C VAL A 614 -8.95 -1.07 12.93
N TRP A 615 -9.90 -0.15 12.95
CA TRP A 615 -9.76 1.16 13.57
C TRP A 615 -10.78 1.35 14.69
N ALA A 616 -10.38 2.09 15.72
CA ALA A 616 -11.16 2.31 16.91
C ALA A 616 -10.84 3.69 17.54
N SER A 617 -11.78 4.23 18.30
CA SER A 617 -11.56 5.40 19.17
C SER A 617 -10.85 5.01 20.47
N ALA A 618 -11.10 3.80 20.96
CA ALA A 618 -10.46 3.21 22.14
C ALA A 618 -10.34 1.69 21.99
N ALA A 619 -9.33 1.08 22.61
CA ALA A 619 -9.09 -0.36 22.53
C ALA A 619 -8.62 -0.94 23.88
N ALA A 620 -9.03 -2.16 24.17
CA ALA A 620 -8.51 -2.97 25.26
C ALA A 620 -8.03 -4.32 24.71
N ILE A 621 -6.78 -4.67 25.02
CA ILE A 621 -6.11 -5.85 24.46
C ILE A 621 -5.70 -6.79 25.57
N ARG A 622 -6.09 -8.06 25.47
CA ARG A 622 -5.70 -9.06 26.46
C ARG A 622 -4.22 -9.39 26.33
N LEU A 623 -3.49 -9.26 27.42
CA LEU A 623 -2.07 -9.60 27.53
C LEU A 623 -1.89 -11.09 27.85
N THR A 624 -0.71 -11.64 27.57
CA THR A 624 -0.30 -13.00 27.97
C THR A 624 -0.51 -13.24 29.47
N SER A 625 -0.38 -12.18 30.27
CA SER A 625 -0.57 -12.24 31.72
C SER A 625 -2.03 -12.39 32.18
N GLY A 626 -2.99 -12.32 31.26
CA GLY A 626 -4.43 -12.34 31.52
C GLY A 626 -5.05 -10.97 31.78
N HIS A 627 -4.25 -9.94 32.07
CA HIS A 627 -4.71 -8.55 32.17
C HIS A 627 -5.00 -7.92 30.82
N TRP A 628 -5.56 -6.71 30.83
CA TRP A 628 -5.93 -5.95 29.64
C TRP A 628 -5.15 -4.65 29.58
N LEU A 629 -4.46 -4.40 28.46
CA LEU A 629 -3.88 -3.10 28.13
C LEU A 629 -4.95 -2.24 27.46
N HIS A 630 -5.30 -1.12 28.06
CA HIS A 630 -6.30 -0.17 27.57
C HIS A 630 -5.60 1.04 26.97
N LEU A 631 -6.16 1.53 25.88
CA LEU A 631 -5.62 2.60 25.06
C LEU A 631 -6.75 3.55 24.68
N ALA A 632 -6.57 4.83 24.99
CA ALA A 632 -7.50 5.89 24.62
C ALA A 632 -6.76 7.22 24.42
N PRO A 633 -7.30 8.15 23.61
CA PRO A 633 -6.82 9.53 23.60
C PRO A 633 -6.88 10.16 24.99
N ALA A 634 -5.84 10.90 25.40
CA ALA A 634 -5.77 11.51 26.73
C ALA A 634 -6.59 12.81 26.89
N GLY A 635 -7.28 13.22 25.83
CA GLY A 635 -8.12 14.43 25.77
C GLY A 635 -8.77 14.58 24.40
N SER A 636 -9.66 15.56 24.26
CA SER A 636 -10.36 15.90 23.01
C SER A 636 -9.48 16.73 22.05
N GLY A 637 -8.18 16.44 21.99
CA GLY A 637 -7.21 17.22 21.23
C GLY A 637 -7.59 17.36 19.75
N SER A 638 -7.18 18.47 19.14
CA SER A 638 -7.27 18.67 17.68
C SER A 638 -6.48 17.57 16.95
N GLY A 639 -7.01 17.05 15.84
CA GLY A 639 -6.28 16.12 14.97
C GLY A 639 -6.90 14.73 14.74
N ALA A 640 -8.18 14.54 15.13
CA ALA A 640 -8.95 13.31 14.87
C ALA A 640 -8.20 12.03 15.30
N PRO A 641 -7.93 11.85 16.60
CA PRO A 641 -7.16 10.71 17.09
C PRO A 641 -7.91 9.39 16.85
N GLU A 642 -7.22 8.40 16.29
CA GLU A 642 -7.74 7.05 16.12
C GLU A 642 -6.65 6.01 16.45
N ILE A 643 -7.08 4.80 16.78
CA ILE A 643 -6.22 3.67 17.08
C ILE A 643 -6.39 2.64 15.96
N VAL A 644 -5.30 2.34 15.25
CA VAL A 644 -5.24 1.22 14.30
C VAL A 644 -4.67 -0.01 15.00
N LEU A 645 -5.31 -1.16 14.79
CA LEU A 645 -4.81 -2.46 15.25
C LEU A 645 -4.55 -3.34 14.02
N ARG A 646 -3.33 -3.88 13.92
CA ARG A 646 -2.90 -4.75 12.82
C ARG A 646 -2.43 -6.10 13.34
N THR A 647 -3.05 -7.17 12.86
CA THR A 647 -2.60 -8.53 13.14
C THR A 647 -1.50 -8.93 12.17
N THR A 648 -0.38 -9.41 12.69
CA THR A 648 0.77 -9.87 11.90
C THR A 648 1.21 -11.26 12.35
N SER A 649 2.04 -11.92 11.54
CA SER A 649 2.71 -13.17 11.94
C SER A 649 3.63 -13.02 13.17
N SER A 650 4.05 -11.79 13.50
CA SER A 650 4.84 -11.46 14.69
C SER A 650 3.98 -11.09 15.91
N GLY A 651 2.66 -11.04 15.73
CA GLY A 651 1.65 -10.63 16.71
C GLY A 651 1.06 -9.25 16.40
N LEU A 652 0.38 -8.67 17.38
CA LEU A 652 -0.38 -7.43 17.21
C LEU A 652 0.55 -6.20 17.18
N LEU A 653 0.37 -5.34 16.17
CA LEU A 653 0.91 -3.99 16.09
C LEU A 653 -0.22 -2.99 16.30
N ILE A 654 -0.02 -2.00 17.17
CA ILE A 654 -1.02 -0.96 17.42
C ILE A 654 -0.40 0.39 17.09
N GLY A 655 -1.11 1.23 16.36
CA GLY A 655 -0.71 2.61 16.07
C GLY A 655 -1.77 3.58 16.58
N CYS A 656 -1.39 4.47 17.48
CA CYS A 656 -2.25 5.54 17.95
C CYS A 656 -1.91 6.81 17.15
N ALA A 657 -2.74 7.11 16.15
CA ALA A 657 -2.45 8.08 15.09
C ALA A 657 -3.26 9.37 15.26
N THR A 658 -2.64 10.52 15.01
CA THR A 658 -3.30 11.84 14.93
C THR A 658 -2.68 12.68 13.82
N ALA A 659 -3.50 13.50 13.16
CA ALA A 659 -3.06 14.49 12.18
C ALA A 659 -2.61 15.81 12.82
N GLY A 660 -2.48 15.84 14.15
CA GLY A 660 -2.09 17.02 14.93
C GLY A 660 -0.60 17.07 15.26
N ALA A 661 -0.07 18.29 15.38
CA ALA A 661 1.29 18.55 15.89
C ALA A 661 1.47 18.16 17.36
N GLU A 662 0.38 17.98 18.10
CA GLU A 662 0.39 17.49 19.47
C GLU A 662 -0.56 16.29 19.60
N ALA A 663 -0.06 15.22 20.22
CA ALA A 663 -0.81 14.00 20.49
C ALA A 663 -0.63 13.63 21.95
N ALA A 664 -1.70 13.15 22.59
CA ALA A 664 -1.59 12.59 23.93
C ALA A 664 -2.44 11.34 24.05
N TRP A 665 -1.84 10.28 24.60
CA TRP A 665 -2.46 8.96 24.73
C TRP A 665 -2.37 8.48 26.18
N GLN A 666 -3.47 7.90 26.67
CA GLN A 666 -3.54 7.24 27.96
C GLN A 666 -3.47 5.73 27.78
N LEU A 667 -2.59 5.10 28.54
CA LEU A 667 -2.38 3.66 28.56
C LEU A 667 -2.49 3.15 29.99
N SER A 668 -3.30 2.11 30.21
CA SER A 668 -3.50 1.54 31.56
C SER A 668 -3.68 0.04 31.52
N VAL A 669 -3.41 -0.64 32.64
CA VAL A 669 -3.52 -2.10 32.75
C VAL A 669 -4.53 -2.49 33.80
N HIS A 670 -5.52 -3.28 33.40
CA HIS A 670 -6.67 -3.65 34.22
C HIS A 670 -6.87 -5.17 34.26
N PRO A 671 -7.53 -5.72 35.29
CA PRO A 671 -7.90 -7.14 35.34
C PRO A 671 -8.98 -7.51 34.33
N ALA A 672 -9.76 -6.54 33.83
CA ALA A 672 -10.88 -6.73 32.91
C ALA A 672 -10.89 -5.63 31.82
N PRO A 673 -11.58 -5.83 30.68
CA PRO A 673 -11.80 -4.77 29.71
C PRO A 673 -12.84 -3.79 30.26
N ALA A 674 -12.48 -2.50 30.35
CA ALA A 674 -13.26 -1.42 30.97
C ALA A 674 -13.27 -0.18 30.05
N ILE A 675 -13.43 -0.44 28.75
CA ILE A 675 -13.64 0.57 27.71
C ILE A 675 -15.10 0.59 27.26
#